data_AF-A6R868-F1
#
_entry.id   AF-A6R868-F1
#
_cell.length_a   1.000
_cell.length_b   1.000
_cell.length_c   1.000
_cell.angle_alpha   90.00
_cell.angle_beta   90.00
_cell.angle_gamma   90.00
#
_symmetry.space_group_name_H-M   'P 1'
#
loop_
_entity.id
_entity.type
_entity.pdbx_description
1 polymer ?
#
loop_
_entity_poly.entity_id
_entity_poly.type
_entity_poly.pdbx_seq_one_letter_code
_entity_poly.pdbx_strand_id
1 'polypeptide(L)'
;MPEQNEKSSGNALVNEHIGPDKVPEVSMTSPDDVTPVKPPPSFSPGAALNVSKARYPEKIKTTQPVISSLSESALADSLERRSSHSSGRSSRTASPNGRLPHSASHLSRSNALSPLGFQIDTTDDIRSLIIRAFSPVVGVYASPDTDALVQRKGFKNGFHELIRPFGETVAGKIVIRDSGGSSRSWEDFGVRFVDLDARKKTAETSHTEAVPSLVQIEQVLDRHVHSIDDPLASWARSSDSGHGRLPLASPIYKLFLRRLLSPTYTSPHETFMHPVACVIAISSHTPTPLESLRQLYAHTSQGDKRPPQWVYPEYLRYYVLVHDEDKDDITQSTALFDQMKRHFGLHCHLLRLRSNQCVITDDDSTQIPSCEWLTPSEDISELGEQESLIDLETEGGTYLFESDVTAIKAFIREMVAQSVIPHMENRVALWNEQVASRRRGLSGRFMSMSRRWAGFGANTRSSGGSYGSGSGSNYDSLQGFYKPDTPEAILRKLGDFAFMLRDWKLASSTYDLVKGDYGHDKAWRYQAGAHEMCAVSTLLNPMASTAKTKLEAIDQLLDTASYSYLTRCSDAQNALRTLVLGVELLKSRGGSASDAAAKWAIRILDMGLVGDTGRILVSERVSACYASKTGSGAAKWGIRRRKAAMWAVLATESWLKQGKPNLACICLEESDRLYSDVLDEGKALLPEMQQFIDNLRNTVQIEYLGSQGIGSESKISSAIEFVTEETSEKLDNHIRRKSLMGGVNPLEATPVTVTRLKSDDKRHSIDDFE
;
A
#
# COMPACT_ATOMS: atom_id res chain seq x y z
N MET A 1 11.82 73.67 15.56
CA MET A 1 10.37 73.76 15.25
C MET A 1 10.10 72.96 13.99
N PRO A 2 8.94 72.30 13.86
CA PRO A 2 8.03 71.81 14.90
C PRO A 2 7.74 70.28 14.76
N GLU A 3 7.06 69.53 15.64
CA GLU A 3 6.70 69.65 17.07
C GLU A 3 6.19 68.29 17.61
N GLN A 4 6.31 68.07 18.94
CA GLN A 4 5.36 67.46 19.92
C GLN A 4 4.55 66.17 19.58
N ASN A 5 4.26 65.23 20.49
CA ASN A 5 4.55 64.99 21.93
C ASN A 5 4.57 63.45 22.16
N GLU A 6 5.06 62.81 23.23
CA GLU A 6 5.43 63.16 24.64
C GLU A 6 4.31 63.22 25.72
N LYS A 7 3.99 62.05 26.31
CA LYS A 7 3.70 61.77 27.75
C LYS A 7 3.21 60.32 27.93
N SER A 8 3.73 59.42 28.79
CA SER A 8 4.63 59.44 29.96
C SER A 8 3.99 59.67 31.34
N SER A 9 4.39 58.81 32.30
CA SER A 9 4.15 58.82 33.78
C SER A 9 2.71 58.60 34.29
N GLY A 10 2.46 58.00 35.47
CA GLY A 10 3.36 57.28 36.40
C GLY A 10 2.96 57.41 37.89
N ASN A 11 3.25 56.39 38.72
CA ASN A 11 3.15 56.36 40.21
C ASN A 11 1.74 56.49 40.86
N ALA A 12 1.48 56.10 42.12
CA ALA A 12 2.08 55.07 43.00
C ALA A 12 1.19 54.83 44.27
N LEU A 13 1.41 53.69 44.94
CA LEU A 13 1.27 53.37 46.38
C LEU A 13 0.33 54.17 47.31
N VAL A 14 -0.59 53.46 47.99
CA VAL A 14 -1.02 53.72 49.40
C VAL A 14 -1.18 52.37 50.13
N ASN A 15 -0.89 52.33 51.43
CA ASN A 15 -0.99 51.15 52.31
C ASN A 15 -2.21 51.23 53.26
N GLU A 16 -2.80 50.09 53.61
CA GLU A 16 -3.39 49.78 54.94
C GLU A 16 -3.55 48.24 55.02
N HIS A 17 -2.96 47.44 55.93
CA HIS A 17 -2.82 47.38 57.40
C HIS A 17 -3.85 46.51 58.15
N ILE A 18 -3.41 45.29 58.51
CA ILE A 18 -3.74 44.50 59.72
C ILE A 18 -5.14 43.80 59.76
N GLY A 19 -5.16 42.55 60.26
CA GLY A 19 -6.36 41.69 60.47
C GLY A 19 -6.87 41.70 61.92
N PRO A 20 -7.35 40.59 62.53
CA PRO A 20 -7.40 39.19 62.06
C PRO A 20 -8.79 38.50 62.21
N ASP A 21 -8.79 37.17 62.12
CA ASP A 21 -9.77 36.19 62.67
C ASP A 21 -11.27 36.28 62.34
N LYS A 22 -11.74 35.31 61.53
CA LYS A 22 -12.79 34.37 61.98
C LYS A 22 -12.90 33.11 61.12
N VAL A 23 -12.93 31.97 61.80
CA VAL A 23 -13.27 30.64 61.24
C VAL A 23 -14.79 30.45 61.24
N PRO A 24 -15.39 29.91 60.18
CA PRO A 24 -16.65 29.18 60.23
C PRO A 24 -16.39 27.66 60.18
N GLU A 25 -16.99 26.91 61.10
CA GLU A 25 -17.02 25.46 61.05
C GLU A 25 -17.85 24.97 59.87
N VAL A 26 -17.45 23.85 59.25
CA VAL A 26 -18.30 23.08 58.33
C VAL A 26 -18.47 21.68 58.91
N SER A 27 -19.72 21.29 59.14
CA SER A 27 -20.09 20.07 59.84
C SER A 27 -19.80 18.80 59.04
N MET A 28 -19.31 17.76 59.72
CA MET A 28 -19.18 16.41 59.17
C MET A 28 -20.56 15.81 58.82
N THR A 29 -20.67 15.21 57.63
CA THR A 29 -21.75 14.29 57.26
C THR A 29 -21.15 13.04 56.60
N SER A 30 -21.70 11.87 56.93
CA SER A 30 -21.12 10.56 56.57
C SER A 30 -21.32 10.20 55.09
N PRO A 31 -20.43 9.39 54.49
CA PRO A 31 -20.49 9.02 53.08
C PRO A 31 -21.30 7.73 52.84
N ASP A 32 -22.64 7.81 52.80
CA ASP A 32 -23.50 6.68 52.40
C ASP A 32 -24.87 7.15 51.86
N ASP A 33 -24.88 7.91 50.76
CA ASP A 33 -26.05 7.97 49.86
C ASP A 33 -25.68 8.61 48.49
N VAL A 34 -25.46 7.79 47.45
CA VAL A 34 -25.32 8.25 46.06
C VAL A 34 -26.13 7.33 45.15
N THR A 35 -27.13 7.91 44.47
CA THR A 35 -28.00 7.14 43.57
C THR A 35 -27.27 6.72 42.28
N PRO A 36 -27.54 5.51 41.74
CA PRO A 36 -26.76 4.95 40.63
C PRO A 36 -27.02 5.71 39.32
N VAL A 37 -26.00 6.45 38.86
CA VAL A 37 -26.01 7.12 37.55
C VAL A 37 -26.01 6.08 36.42
N LYS A 38 -26.93 6.27 35.47
CA LYS A 38 -27.18 5.31 34.37
C LYS A 38 -26.09 5.44 33.28
N PRO A 39 -25.53 4.33 32.76
CA PRO A 39 -24.47 4.39 31.75
C PRO A 39 -24.97 4.95 30.39
N PRO A 40 -24.08 5.53 29.57
CA PRO A 40 -24.43 6.14 28.28
C PRO A 40 -24.87 5.11 27.22
N PRO A 41 -25.69 5.51 26.24
CA PRO A 41 -26.41 4.59 25.34
C PRO A 41 -25.53 4.05 24.20
N SER A 42 -24.66 3.08 24.53
CA SER A 42 -23.96 2.23 23.54
C SER A 42 -24.20 0.73 23.75
N PHE A 43 -24.90 0.34 24.83
CA PHE A 43 -25.20 -1.06 25.15
C PHE A 43 -26.68 -1.23 25.51
N SER A 44 -27.43 -1.93 24.67
CA SER A 44 -28.81 -2.40 24.91
C SER A 44 -29.12 -3.60 24.02
N PRO A 45 -29.01 -4.86 24.51
CA PRO A 45 -29.39 -6.03 23.73
C PRO A 45 -30.92 -6.17 23.69
N GLY A 46 -31.53 -5.75 22.58
CA GLY A 46 -32.92 -6.08 22.24
C GLY A 46 -34.01 -5.24 22.92
N ALA A 47 -34.33 -4.09 22.32
CA ALA A 47 -35.61 -3.40 22.55
C ALA A 47 -36.49 -3.54 21.29
N ALA A 48 -37.69 -4.11 21.43
CA ALA A 48 -38.59 -4.33 20.29
C ALA A 48 -39.28 -3.02 19.87
N LEU A 49 -39.04 -2.58 18.62
CA LEU A 49 -39.79 -1.47 18.03
C LEU A 49 -41.22 -1.94 17.66
N ASN A 50 -42.22 -1.26 18.21
CA ASN A 50 -43.63 -1.47 17.82
C ASN A 50 -43.85 -0.99 16.38
N VAL A 51 -43.95 -1.95 15.44
CA VAL A 51 -44.32 -1.68 14.04
C VAL A 51 -45.83 -1.88 13.87
N SER A 52 -46.49 -0.88 13.27
CA SER A 52 -47.92 -0.88 12.99
C SER A 52 -48.37 -2.07 12.12
N LYS A 53 -49.54 -2.63 12.42
CA LYS A 53 -50.09 -3.83 11.77
C LYS A 53 -50.17 -3.71 10.24
N ALA A 54 -49.44 -4.57 9.54
CA ALA A 54 -49.69 -4.95 8.14
C ALA A 54 -49.98 -6.46 8.07
N ARG A 55 -50.93 -6.87 7.21
CA ARG A 55 -51.53 -8.22 7.23
C ARG A 55 -50.85 -9.15 6.20
N TYR A 56 -50.27 -10.25 6.66
CA TYR A 56 -49.81 -11.38 5.85
C TYR A 56 -50.48 -12.70 6.29
N PRO A 57 -50.74 -13.65 5.37
CA PRO A 57 -51.23 -14.99 5.70
C PRO A 57 -50.09 -15.96 6.07
N GLU A 58 -50.43 -17.01 6.80
CA GLU A 58 -49.48 -17.98 7.38
C GLU A 58 -48.92 -19.00 6.37
N LYS A 59 -47.72 -19.52 6.67
CA LYS A 59 -47.46 -20.97 6.63
C LYS A 59 -46.28 -21.36 7.51
N ILE A 60 -46.50 -22.36 8.37
CA ILE A 60 -45.58 -22.83 9.42
C ILE A 60 -44.67 -23.94 8.88
N LYS A 61 -43.40 -23.95 9.29
CA LYS A 61 -42.65 -25.17 9.66
C LYS A 61 -41.44 -24.86 10.55
N THR A 62 -41.15 -25.78 11.46
CA THR A 62 -40.31 -25.54 12.66
C THR A 62 -39.11 -26.49 12.69
N THR A 63 -37.95 -25.99 13.10
CA THR A 63 -36.87 -26.77 13.77
C THR A 63 -35.97 -25.84 14.58
N GLN A 64 -35.32 -26.38 15.62
CA GLN A 64 -34.52 -25.63 16.60
C GLN A 64 -33.00 -25.66 16.28
N PRO A 65 -32.21 -24.67 16.73
CA PRO A 65 -30.75 -24.76 16.74
C PRO A 65 -30.25 -25.58 17.95
N VAL A 66 -29.15 -26.30 17.79
CA VAL A 66 -28.45 -27.02 18.88
C VAL A 66 -27.28 -26.19 19.37
N ILE A 67 -27.12 -26.09 20.69
CA ILE A 67 -25.96 -25.49 21.36
C ILE A 67 -24.99 -26.61 21.73
N SER A 68 -23.68 -26.38 21.54
CA SER A 68 -22.62 -27.26 22.04
C SER A 68 -21.49 -26.44 22.64
N SER A 69 -21.50 -26.32 23.97
CA SER A 69 -20.36 -25.86 24.77
C SER A 69 -19.41 -27.03 25.03
N LEU A 70 -18.10 -26.83 24.86
CA LEU A 70 -17.08 -27.73 25.40
C LEU A 70 -16.05 -26.92 26.17
N SER A 71 -15.62 -27.48 27.30
CA SER A 71 -14.80 -26.83 28.32
C SER A 71 -13.32 -27.23 28.20
N GLU A 72 -12.46 -26.45 28.84
CA GLU A 72 -11.05 -26.78 29.03
C GLU A 72 -10.85 -28.05 29.88
N SER A 73 -9.77 -28.78 29.61
CA SER A 73 -8.97 -29.49 30.60
C SER A 73 -7.56 -29.68 30.04
N ALA A 74 -6.55 -29.79 30.90
CA ALA A 74 -5.14 -29.70 30.52
C ALA A 74 -4.27 -30.79 31.18
N LEU A 75 -3.00 -30.82 30.75
CA LEU A 75 -1.83 -31.49 31.35
C LEU A 75 -1.48 -32.94 30.92
N ALA A 76 -0.17 -33.21 31.05
CA ALA A 76 0.52 -34.52 31.14
C ALA A 76 0.95 -35.30 29.87
N ASP A 77 1.90 -34.74 29.12
CA ASP A 77 3.30 -35.24 29.01
C ASP A 77 3.66 -36.59 28.30
N SER A 78 4.98 -36.75 28.01
CA SER A 78 5.75 -37.98 27.69
C SER A 78 5.83 -38.58 26.26
N LEU A 79 6.83 -38.10 25.51
CA LEU A 79 7.93 -38.87 24.84
C LEU A 79 7.73 -39.76 23.57
N GLU A 80 8.83 -39.78 22.79
CA GLU A 80 9.24 -40.55 21.59
C GLU A 80 8.58 -41.93 21.28
N ARG A 81 8.45 -42.42 20.02
CA ARG A 81 9.55 -42.90 19.13
C ARG A 81 9.15 -43.18 17.65
N ARG A 82 10.19 -43.40 16.81
CA ARG A 82 10.13 -43.88 15.41
C ARG A 82 9.68 -45.35 15.27
N SER A 83 9.03 -45.70 14.16
CA SER A 83 9.48 -46.79 13.24
C SER A 83 8.71 -46.76 11.90
N SER A 84 9.00 -47.69 10.97
CA SER A 84 8.66 -47.58 9.53
C SER A 84 8.21 -48.91 8.89
N HIS A 85 7.88 -48.88 7.58
CA HIS A 85 7.54 -50.02 6.69
C HIS A 85 6.11 -50.61 6.86
N SER A 86 5.47 -51.27 5.88
CA SER A 86 5.85 -51.59 4.47
C SER A 86 4.64 -51.73 3.53
N SER A 87 4.93 -51.74 2.22
CA SER A 87 4.04 -51.94 1.07
C SER A 87 3.18 -53.22 1.05
N GLY A 88 2.03 -53.14 0.37
CA GLY A 88 1.29 -54.30 -0.16
C GLY A 88 0.66 -53.98 -1.53
N ARG A 89 0.77 -54.89 -2.51
CA ARG A 89 0.38 -54.65 -3.92
C ARG A 89 -0.37 -55.85 -4.48
N SER A 90 -1.50 -55.62 -5.16
CA SER A 90 -2.25 -56.64 -5.93
C SER A 90 -2.93 -55.96 -7.13
N SER A 91 -3.64 -56.71 -8.00
CA SER A 91 -4.28 -56.21 -9.23
C SER A 91 -5.33 -57.19 -9.78
N ARG A 92 -5.88 -56.87 -10.98
CA ARG A 92 -6.75 -57.69 -11.87
C ARG A 92 -8.26 -57.55 -11.60
N THR A 93 -9.19 -57.59 -12.58
CA THR A 93 -9.14 -57.54 -14.07
C THR A 93 -10.49 -57.07 -14.68
N ALA A 94 -10.56 -56.86 -16.02
CA ALA A 94 -11.73 -56.47 -16.85
C ALA A 94 -12.85 -57.56 -16.93
N SER A 95 -14.01 -57.47 -17.64
CA SER A 95 -14.61 -56.61 -18.70
C SER A 95 -16.13 -56.96 -18.85
N PRO A 96 -16.95 -56.66 -19.90
CA PRO A 96 -17.08 -55.50 -20.83
C PRO A 96 -18.54 -54.99 -21.07
N ASN A 97 -18.69 -53.88 -21.83
CA ASN A 97 -19.83 -53.47 -22.70
C ASN A 97 -21.27 -53.15 -22.18
N GLY A 98 -21.72 -51.92 -22.49
CA GLY A 98 -23.12 -51.46 -22.56
C GLY A 98 -23.18 -50.00 -23.11
N ARG A 99 -24.19 -49.60 -23.90
CA ARG A 99 -24.20 -48.30 -24.61
C ARG A 99 -25.39 -47.38 -24.29
N LEU A 100 -25.07 -46.15 -23.86
CA LEU A 100 -25.83 -44.90 -24.03
C LEU A 100 -27.22 -44.81 -23.30
N PRO A 101 -27.82 -43.61 -23.19
CA PRO A 101 -27.26 -42.47 -22.46
C PRO A 101 -28.29 -41.77 -21.55
N HIS A 102 -27.89 -41.16 -20.43
CA HIS A 102 -28.45 -39.86 -19.99
C HIS A 102 -27.66 -39.19 -18.86
N SER A 103 -27.82 -37.87 -18.79
CA SER A 103 -27.24 -36.89 -17.89
C SER A 103 -27.53 -37.10 -16.39
N ALA A 104 -26.48 -37.24 -15.57
CA ALA A 104 -26.48 -36.88 -14.15
C ALA A 104 -25.07 -36.48 -13.71
N SER A 105 -24.87 -35.23 -13.30
CA SER A 105 -23.56 -34.71 -12.84
C SER A 105 -23.38 -34.95 -11.35
N HIS A 106 -22.63 -35.99 -10.97
CA HIS A 106 -22.26 -36.20 -9.57
C HIS A 106 -20.89 -35.58 -9.25
N LEU A 107 -20.82 -34.89 -8.11
CA LEU A 107 -19.60 -34.24 -7.62
C LEU A 107 -18.55 -35.29 -7.24
N SER A 108 -17.32 -35.09 -7.71
CA SER A 108 -16.11 -35.75 -7.21
C SER A 108 -15.14 -34.69 -6.71
N ARG A 109 -14.63 -34.84 -5.49
CA ARG A 109 -13.63 -33.93 -4.92
C ARG A 109 -12.28 -34.09 -5.63
N SER A 110 -11.98 -33.22 -6.58
CA SER A 110 -10.61 -32.94 -6.98
C SER A 110 -10.04 -31.81 -6.10
N ASN A 111 -8.96 -32.09 -5.37
CA ASN A 111 -8.19 -31.02 -4.72
C ASN A 111 -7.52 -30.19 -5.82
N ALA A 112 -8.07 -29.01 -6.11
CA ALA A 112 -7.49 -28.10 -7.07
C ALA A 112 -6.18 -27.51 -6.52
N LEU A 113 -5.05 -28.03 -7.01
CA LEU A 113 -3.75 -27.37 -6.90
C LEU A 113 -3.88 -25.93 -7.43
N SER A 114 -3.27 -24.97 -6.74
CA SER A 114 -3.32 -23.55 -7.13
C SER A 114 -2.75 -23.35 -8.54
N PRO A 115 -3.49 -22.74 -9.48
CA PRO A 115 -3.05 -22.56 -10.87
C PRO A 115 -2.07 -21.38 -11.04
N LEU A 116 -1.16 -21.19 -10.06
CA LEU A 116 -0.23 -20.06 -9.95
C LEU A 116 1.17 -20.49 -9.45
N GLY A 117 1.58 -21.71 -9.77
CA GLY A 117 2.99 -22.09 -9.70
C GLY A 117 3.66 -21.85 -11.05
N PHE A 118 4.20 -20.65 -11.29
CA PHE A 118 5.38 -20.30 -12.12
C PHE A 118 5.48 -18.78 -12.29
N GLN A 119 6.72 -18.24 -12.26
CA GLN A 119 7.07 -16.81 -12.38
C GLN A 119 6.47 -15.87 -11.32
N ILE A 120 6.84 -16.10 -10.06
CA ILE A 120 6.95 -15.01 -9.06
C ILE A 120 8.34 -14.41 -9.28
N ASP A 121 8.44 -13.25 -9.94
CA ASP A 121 9.73 -12.56 -10.12
C ASP A 121 9.55 -11.08 -10.45
N THR A 122 10.09 -10.20 -9.60
CA THR A 122 10.25 -8.71 -9.71
C THR A 122 9.05 -7.82 -10.06
N THR A 123 8.01 -8.29 -10.77
CA THR A 123 6.80 -7.51 -11.10
C THR A 123 5.84 -7.41 -9.91
N ASP A 124 5.91 -8.36 -8.98
CA ASP A 124 4.99 -8.46 -7.83
C ASP A 124 5.37 -7.48 -6.70
N ASP A 125 6.61 -7.00 -6.65
CA ASP A 125 7.11 -6.05 -5.64
C ASP A 125 6.37 -4.71 -5.68
N ILE A 126 6.42 -3.99 -6.82
CA ILE A 126 5.67 -2.74 -7.03
C ILE A 126 4.16 -2.94 -6.79
N ARG A 127 3.64 -4.14 -7.11
CA ARG A 127 2.24 -4.49 -6.90
C ARG A 127 1.90 -4.70 -5.42
N SER A 128 2.75 -5.37 -4.63
CA SER A 128 2.59 -5.51 -3.18
C SER A 128 2.78 -4.16 -2.48
N LEU A 129 3.75 -3.35 -2.89
CA LEU A 129 3.94 -1.96 -2.43
C LEU A 129 2.66 -1.13 -2.63
N ILE A 130 2.04 -1.19 -3.81
CA ILE A 130 0.75 -0.53 -4.09
C ILE A 130 -0.40 -1.09 -3.23
N ILE A 131 -0.37 -2.37 -2.84
CA ILE A 131 -1.39 -2.95 -1.94
C ILE A 131 -1.15 -2.51 -0.49
N ARG A 132 0.10 -2.56 0.00
CA ARG A 132 0.52 -2.15 1.35
C ARG A 132 0.38 -0.64 1.59
N ALA A 133 0.45 0.17 0.53
CA ALA A 133 0.16 1.61 0.53
C ALA A 133 -1.24 1.97 1.06
N PHE A 134 -2.21 1.07 0.95
CA PHE A 134 -3.57 1.25 1.46
C PHE A 134 -3.86 0.34 2.66
N SER A 135 -2.85 0.01 3.47
CA SER A 135 -3.04 -0.74 4.72
C SER A 135 -3.93 0.02 5.72
N PRO A 136 -4.74 -0.67 6.55
CA PRO A 136 -5.65 -0.01 7.48
C PRO A 136 -4.93 0.86 8.52
N VAL A 137 -5.48 2.05 8.78
CA VAL A 137 -4.95 2.95 9.81
C VAL A 137 -5.50 2.60 11.19
N VAL A 138 -4.58 2.49 12.17
CA VAL A 138 -4.88 2.32 13.59
C VAL A 138 -4.38 3.55 14.34
N GLY A 139 -5.29 4.27 15.00
CA GLY A 139 -4.92 5.40 15.85
C GLY A 139 -4.24 4.93 17.14
N VAL A 140 -3.23 5.65 17.62
CA VAL A 140 -2.60 5.41 18.92
C VAL A 140 -2.90 6.58 19.85
N TYR A 141 -3.25 6.28 21.10
CA TYR A 141 -3.34 7.26 22.17
C TYR A 141 -2.92 6.61 23.49
N ALA A 142 -1.82 7.07 24.08
CA ALA A 142 -1.24 6.50 25.28
C ALA A 142 -1.41 7.44 26.50
N SER A 143 -1.25 6.91 27.72
CA SER A 143 -1.10 7.75 28.90
C SER A 143 0.29 8.39 28.95
N PRO A 144 0.44 9.59 29.56
CA PRO A 144 1.75 10.22 29.74
C PRO A 144 2.78 9.31 30.42
N ASP A 145 2.34 8.45 31.35
CA ASP A 145 3.21 7.48 32.04
C ASP A 145 3.74 6.40 31.07
N THR A 146 2.92 6.02 30.09
CA THR A 146 3.28 5.03 29.05
C THR A 146 4.29 5.62 28.09
N ASP A 147 4.06 6.85 27.62
CA ASP A 147 5.02 7.54 26.76
C ASP A 147 6.33 7.83 27.50
N ALA A 148 6.27 8.20 28.79
CA ALA A 148 7.46 8.39 29.63
C ALA A 148 8.23 7.09 29.91
N LEU A 149 7.57 5.94 29.99
CA LEU A 149 8.23 4.63 30.03
C LEU A 149 8.98 4.36 28.72
N VAL A 150 8.33 4.61 27.58
CA VAL A 150 8.86 4.34 26.25
C VAL A 150 9.99 5.31 25.85
N GLN A 151 9.90 6.58 26.25
CA GLN A 151 10.95 7.59 26.05
C GLN A 151 12.27 7.23 26.76
N ARG A 152 12.21 6.55 27.92
CA ARG A 152 13.42 6.03 28.61
C ARG A 152 14.16 4.96 27.81
N LYS A 153 13.54 4.39 26.78
CA LYS A 153 14.14 3.39 25.88
C LYS A 153 14.68 4.00 24.58
N GLY A 154 14.63 5.33 24.44
CA GLY A 154 15.17 6.08 23.30
C GLY A 154 14.15 6.66 22.32
N PHE A 155 12.86 6.30 22.43
CA PHE A 155 11.84 6.69 21.45
C PHE A 155 11.24 8.06 21.78
N LYS A 156 11.62 9.09 21.01
CA LYS A 156 11.31 10.51 21.31
C LYS A 156 9.81 10.77 21.40
N ASN A 157 9.03 10.19 20.48
CA ASN A 157 7.58 10.38 20.36
C ASN A 157 6.75 9.28 21.05
N GLY A 158 7.33 8.54 22.00
CA GLY A 158 6.58 7.64 22.88
C GLY A 158 6.06 6.36 22.21
N PHE A 159 4.94 5.85 22.71
CA PHE A 159 4.43 4.51 22.38
C PHE A 159 4.02 4.34 20.91
N HIS A 160 3.64 5.42 20.21
CA HIS A 160 3.37 5.38 18.77
C HIS A 160 4.62 5.02 17.96
N GLU A 161 5.75 5.66 18.26
CA GLU A 161 7.03 5.47 17.57
C GLU A 161 7.54 4.04 17.74
N LEU A 162 7.50 3.52 18.97
CA LEU A 162 7.88 2.15 19.31
C LEU A 162 7.15 1.08 18.49
N ILE A 163 5.84 1.22 18.25
CA ILE A 163 5.05 0.19 17.57
C ILE A 163 4.90 0.41 16.06
N ARG A 164 5.25 1.60 15.53
CA ARG A 164 5.06 1.97 14.11
C ARG A 164 5.71 0.97 13.13
N PRO A 165 7.00 0.57 13.25
CA PRO A 165 7.63 -0.32 12.27
C PRO A 165 6.99 -1.71 12.24
N PHE A 166 6.63 -2.24 13.41
CA PHE A 166 6.06 -3.58 13.56
C PHE A 166 4.62 -3.69 13.03
N GLY A 167 3.96 -2.58 12.69
CA GLY A 167 2.70 -2.57 11.96
C GLY A 167 2.84 -2.84 10.46
N GLU A 168 3.94 -2.41 9.84
CA GLU A 168 4.05 -2.32 8.37
C GLU A 168 4.06 -3.67 7.64
N THR A 169 4.44 -4.73 8.35
CA THR A 169 4.25 -6.14 7.96
C THR A 169 3.97 -6.94 9.24
N VAL A 170 2.72 -7.38 9.41
CA VAL A 170 2.31 -8.15 10.59
C VAL A 170 2.92 -9.55 10.53
N ALA A 171 3.57 -9.96 11.62
CA ALA A 171 4.32 -11.21 11.66
C ALA A 171 3.46 -12.45 11.33
N GLY A 172 3.81 -13.17 10.27
CA GLY A 172 3.20 -14.45 9.87
C GLY A 172 1.81 -14.35 9.23
N LYS A 173 1.31 -15.47 8.72
CA LYS A 173 0.11 -15.51 7.86
C LYS A 173 -1.14 -14.91 8.52
N ILE A 174 -1.81 -14.03 7.80
CA ILE A 174 -3.07 -13.37 8.17
C ILE A 174 -4.17 -13.88 7.25
N VAL A 175 -5.29 -14.36 7.82
CA VAL A 175 -6.43 -14.88 7.05
C VAL A 175 -7.52 -13.81 6.98
N ILE A 176 -8.01 -13.54 5.77
CA ILE A 176 -9.08 -12.58 5.48
C ILE A 176 -10.17 -13.28 4.68
N ARG A 177 -11.44 -12.97 4.97
CA ARG A 177 -12.61 -13.45 4.23
C ARG A 177 -13.10 -12.41 3.24
N ASP A 178 -13.31 -12.81 1.99
CA ASP A 178 -13.99 -11.98 1.00
C ASP A 178 -15.51 -11.95 1.22
N SER A 179 -16.22 -11.04 0.54
CA SER A 179 -17.67 -10.88 0.66
C SER A 179 -18.50 -12.05 0.11
N GLY A 180 -17.86 -13.04 -0.51
CA GLY A 180 -18.44 -14.34 -0.86
C GLY A 180 -18.20 -15.43 0.19
N GLY A 181 -17.52 -15.12 1.30
CA GLY A 181 -17.13 -16.06 2.35
C GLY A 181 -15.85 -16.85 2.06
N SER A 182 -15.13 -16.55 0.98
CA SER A 182 -13.87 -17.24 0.65
C SER A 182 -12.74 -16.73 1.54
N SER A 183 -12.11 -17.63 2.29
CA SER A 183 -10.97 -17.29 3.16
C SER A 183 -9.65 -17.39 2.39
N ARG A 184 -8.78 -16.38 2.50
CA ARG A 184 -7.45 -16.32 1.87
C ARG A 184 -6.39 -15.91 2.89
N SER A 185 -5.24 -16.58 2.86
CA SER A 185 -4.08 -16.23 3.68
C SER A 185 -3.12 -15.30 2.94
N TRP A 186 -2.65 -14.25 3.59
CA TRP A 186 -1.66 -13.30 3.10
C TRP A 186 -0.46 -13.26 4.04
N GLU A 187 0.74 -13.01 3.49
CA GLU A 187 2.01 -12.90 4.23
C GLU A 187 2.48 -11.44 4.33
N ASP A 188 2.04 -10.59 3.42
CA ASP A 188 2.41 -9.17 3.24
C ASP A 188 1.34 -8.21 3.77
N PHE A 189 0.57 -8.60 4.80
CA PHE A 189 -0.48 -7.75 5.37
C PHE A 189 0.09 -6.84 6.47
N GLY A 190 -0.16 -5.53 6.36
CA GLY A 190 0.27 -4.52 7.33
C GLY A 190 -0.90 -3.69 7.87
N VAL A 191 -0.62 -2.91 8.91
CA VAL A 191 -1.45 -1.80 9.42
C VAL A 191 -0.56 -0.58 9.65
N ARG A 192 -1.10 0.63 9.46
CA ARG A 192 -0.38 1.89 9.67
C ARG A 192 -0.77 2.48 11.02
N PHE A 193 0.15 2.53 11.97
CA PHE A 193 -0.06 3.23 13.24
C PHE A 193 0.09 4.74 13.04
N VAL A 194 -0.86 5.52 13.53
CA VAL A 194 -0.81 7.00 13.51
C VAL A 194 -1.09 7.55 14.90
N ASP A 195 -0.29 8.52 15.33
CA ASP A 195 -0.57 9.28 16.55
C ASP A 195 -1.86 10.11 16.38
N LEU A 196 -2.75 10.08 17.38
CA LEU A 196 -3.93 10.95 17.42
C LEU A 196 -3.62 12.36 17.95
N ASP A 197 -2.47 12.55 18.62
CA ASP A 197 -2.05 13.82 19.22
C ASP A 197 -1.31 14.75 18.24
N ALA A 198 -0.50 14.20 17.33
CA ALA A 198 0.25 14.92 16.29
C ALA A 198 -0.60 15.87 15.42
N ARG A 199 -1.91 15.61 15.31
CA ARG A 199 -2.89 16.49 14.64
C ARG A 199 -3.00 17.88 15.25
N LYS A 200 -2.67 18.09 16.53
CA LYS A 200 -2.55 19.43 17.12
C LYS A 200 -1.20 20.06 16.79
N LYS A 201 -0.10 19.32 16.96
CA LYS A 201 1.27 19.79 16.70
C LYS A 201 1.41 20.45 15.32
N THR A 202 0.84 19.84 14.27
CA THR A 202 0.88 20.38 12.89
C THR A 202 0.01 21.61 12.65
N ALA A 203 -1.06 21.80 13.42
CA ALA A 203 -1.94 22.97 13.32
C ALA A 203 -1.42 24.18 14.13
N GLU A 204 -0.58 23.93 15.13
CA GLU A 204 0.04 24.97 15.96
C GLU A 204 1.35 25.50 15.33
N THR A 205 2.04 24.71 14.51
CA THR A 205 3.24 25.14 13.75
C THR A 205 2.94 25.84 12.42
N SER A 206 1.69 25.89 11.94
CA SER A 206 1.35 26.36 10.59
C SER A 206 1.27 27.90 10.45
N HIS A 207 2.31 28.61 10.90
CA HIS A 207 2.48 30.07 10.71
C HIS A 207 3.44 30.43 9.56
N THR A 208 3.97 29.43 8.86
CA THR A 208 4.81 29.58 7.64
C THR A 208 4.08 28.98 6.44
N GLU A 209 4.30 29.52 5.24
CA GLU A 209 3.74 28.94 4.01
C GLU A 209 4.21 27.50 3.81
N ALA A 210 3.27 26.56 3.83
CA ALA A 210 3.58 25.14 3.75
C ALA A 210 4.07 24.76 2.33
N VAL A 211 5.33 24.32 2.22
CA VAL A 211 5.92 23.83 0.96
C VAL A 211 5.02 22.77 0.33
N PRO A 212 4.61 22.89 -0.95
CA PRO A 212 3.69 21.93 -1.57
C PRO A 212 4.23 20.50 -1.52
N SER A 213 3.38 19.52 -1.22
CA SER A 213 3.81 18.13 -1.00
C SER A 213 4.58 17.52 -2.18
N LEU A 214 4.30 17.93 -3.43
CA LEU A 214 5.06 17.48 -4.61
C LEU A 214 6.51 18.02 -4.60
N VAL A 215 6.72 19.24 -4.13
CA VAL A 215 8.06 19.83 -3.96
C VAL A 215 8.83 19.12 -2.85
N GLN A 216 8.15 18.74 -1.75
CA GLN A 216 8.77 17.94 -0.70
C GLN A 216 9.15 16.53 -1.18
N ILE A 217 8.33 15.91 -2.04
CA ILE A 217 8.67 14.62 -2.67
C ILE A 217 9.92 14.76 -3.54
N GLU A 218 10.01 15.82 -4.33
CA GLU A 218 11.20 16.10 -5.16
C GLU A 218 12.45 16.31 -4.29
N GLN A 219 12.35 17.11 -3.22
CA GLN A 219 13.44 17.33 -2.25
C GLN A 219 13.94 16.03 -1.59
N VAL A 220 13.04 15.08 -1.27
CA VAL A 220 13.41 13.75 -0.80
C VAL A 220 14.18 12.98 -1.88
N LEU A 221 13.69 12.98 -3.11
CA LEU A 221 14.37 12.29 -4.22
C LEU A 221 15.76 12.86 -4.46
N ASP A 222 15.89 14.19 -4.50
CA ASP A 222 17.16 14.86 -4.70
C ASP A 222 18.15 14.54 -3.59
N ARG A 223 17.74 14.59 -2.31
CA ARG A 223 18.64 14.27 -1.17
C ARG A 223 19.09 12.81 -1.20
N HIS A 224 18.19 11.86 -1.44
CA HIS A 224 18.56 10.44 -1.62
C HIS A 224 19.46 10.25 -2.85
N VAL A 225 19.22 10.94 -3.97
CA VAL A 225 20.08 10.93 -5.17
C VAL A 225 21.46 11.57 -4.95
N HIS A 226 21.65 12.33 -3.87
CA HIS A 226 22.96 12.84 -3.44
C HIS A 226 23.64 11.95 -2.40
N SER A 227 22.89 11.23 -1.57
CA SER A 227 23.41 10.32 -0.54
C SER A 227 23.88 8.95 -1.04
N ILE A 228 23.72 8.63 -2.34
CA ILE A 228 24.12 7.33 -2.89
C ILE A 228 25.54 7.40 -3.46
N ASP A 229 26.53 7.08 -2.63
CA ASP A 229 27.94 6.98 -3.03
C ASP A 229 28.16 5.83 -4.05
N ASP A 230 27.52 4.68 -3.84
CA ASP A 230 27.53 3.54 -4.76
C ASP A 230 26.10 3.03 -5.07
N PRO A 231 25.53 3.44 -6.22
CA PRO A 231 24.23 2.92 -6.66
C PRO A 231 24.29 1.43 -7.02
N LEU A 232 25.43 0.94 -7.53
CA LEU A 232 25.56 -0.43 -8.00
C LEU A 232 25.50 -1.41 -6.84
N ALA A 233 26.18 -1.12 -5.71
CA ALA A 233 26.03 -1.89 -4.47
C ALA A 233 24.59 -1.84 -3.92
N SER A 234 23.91 -0.70 -3.99
CA SER A 234 22.51 -0.55 -3.54
C SER A 234 21.54 -1.39 -4.39
N TRP A 235 21.71 -1.40 -5.71
CA TRP A 235 20.93 -2.22 -6.64
C TRP A 235 21.27 -3.71 -6.53
N ALA A 236 22.54 -4.06 -6.32
CA ALA A 236 22.99 -5.45 -6.12
C ALA A 236 22.44 -6.06 -4.82
N ARG A 237 22.51 -5.34 -3.69
CA ARG A 237 21.86 -5.74 -2.42
C ARG A 237 20.34 -5.87 -2.55
N SER A 238 19.74 -5.17 -3.51
CA SER A 238 18.30 -5.27 -3.84
C SER A 238 17.96 -6.44 -4.78
N SER A 239 18.93 -7.26 -5.18
CA SER A 239 18.80 -8.29 -6.22
C SER A 239 19.05 -9.73 -5.72
N ASP A 240 18.70 -10.02 -4.46
CA ASP A 240 18.90 -11.34 -3.82
C ASP A 240 18.07 -12.50 -4.43
N SER A 241 17.18 -12.19 -5.38
CA SER A 241 16.70 -13.18 -6.36
C SER A 241 17.85 -13.58 -7.30
N GLY A 242 18.44 -14.75 -7.10
CA GLY A 242 19.63 -15.28 -7.81
C GLY A 242 19.51 -15.55 -9.32
N HIS A 243 18.96 -14.61 -10.09
CA HIS A 243 18.93 -14.56 -11.56
C HIS A 243 19.43 -13.18 -11.99
N GLY A 244 20.60 -13.11 -12.63
CA GLY A 244 21.29 -11.86 -12.97
C GLY A 244 20.50 -10.97 -13.95
N ARG A 245 19.56 -10.19 -13.44
CA ARG A 245 18.57 -9.45 -14.22
C ARG A 245 18.22 -8.15 -13.49
N LEU A 246 18.58 -7.01 -14.08
CA LEU A 246 18.34 -5.68 -13.51
C LEU A 246 16.89 -5.52 -13.01
N PRO A 247 16.66 -4.97 -11.80
CA PRO A 247 15.33 -4.79 -11.25
C PRO A 247 14.38 -4.00 -12.16
N LEU A 248 13.12 -4.44 -12.29
CA LEU A 248 12.09 -3.76 -13.09
C LEU A 248 11.68 -2.35 -12.57
N ALA A 249 12.29 -1.89 -11.49
CA ALA A 249 12.16 -0.55 -10.91
C ALA A 249 13.41 -0.23 -10.09
N SER A 250 14.01 0.94 -10.34
CA SER A 250 15.10 1.50 -9.55
C SER A 250 14.66 1.70 -8.08
N PRO A 251 15.54 1.54 -7.08
CA PRO A 251 15.21 1.78 -5.67
C PRO A 251 14.68 3.21 -5.43
N ILE A 252 15.22 4.19 -6.16
CA ILE A 252 14.79 5.60 -6.14
C ILE A 252 13.33 5.73 -6.64
N TYR A 253 12.92 4.96 -7.67
CA TYR A 253 11.50 4.93 -8.07
C TYR A 253 10.60 4.27 -7.01
N LYS A 254 11.08 3.26 -6.28
CA LYS A 254 10.33 2.67 -5.15
C LYS A 254 10.16 3.68 -4.01
N LEU A 255 11.18 4.51 -3.75
CA LEU A 255 11.11 5.63 -2.80
C LEU A 255 10.08 6.68 -3.25
N PHE A 256 10.16 7.16 -4.50
CA PHE A 256 9.16 8.07 -5.10
C PHE A 256 7.73 7.54 -4.89
N LEU A 257 7.51 6.26 -5.22
CA LEU A 257 6.21 5.62 -5.10
C LEU A 257 5.74 5.53 -3.64
N ARG A 258 6.62 5.22 -2.68
CA ARG A 258 6.32 5.23 -1.24
C ARG A 258 5.92 6.61 -0.74
N ARG A 259 6.67 7.66 -1.10
CA ARG A 259 6.41 9.04 -0.66
C ARG A 259 5.14 9.62 -1.29
N LEU A 260 4.89 9.34 -2.57
CA LEU A 260 3.62 9.67 -3.24
C LEU A 260 2.40 8.95 -2.61
N LEU A 261 2.61 7.77 -2.03
CA LEU A 261 1.59 6.95 -1.37
C LEU A 261 1.62 6.99 0.17
N SER A 262 2.30 8.00 0.74
CA SER A 262 2.34 8.30 2.18
C SER A 262 1.64 9.65 2.44
N PRO A 263 0.29 9.69 2.42
CA PRO A 263 -0.47 10.93 2.52
C PRO A 263 -0.35 11.57 3.91
N THR A 264 0.04 12.85 3.95
CA THR A 264 0.33 13.61 5.17
C THR A 264 -0.91 13.92 6.03
N TYR A 265 -2.12 13.84 5.47
CA TYR A 265 -3.35 14.23 6.16
C TYR A 265 -4.55 13.34 5.82
N THR A 266 -5.46 13.22 6.78
CA THR A 266 -6.78 12.60 6.56
C THR A 266 -7.67 13.51 5.71
N SER A 267 -8.30 12.95 4.68
CA SER A 267 -9.21 13.69 3.78
C SER A 267 -10.67 13.22 3.92
N PRO A 268 -11.66 14.03 3.52
CA PRO A 268 -13.07 13.65 3.60
C PRO A 268 -13.53 12.73 2.45
N HIS A 269 -12.79 12.66 1.33
CA HIS A 269 -13.24 12.04 0.07
C HIS A 269 -12.87 10.57 -0.12
N GLU A 270 -12.02 10.04 0.75
CA GLU A 270 -11.62 8.64 0.86
C GLU A 270 -11.32 8.30 2.33
N THR A 271 -11.51 7.05 2.72
CA THR A 271 -11.45 6.62 4.14
C THR A 271 -10.24 5.76 4.48
N PHE A 272 -9.21 5.69 3.61
CA PHE A 272 -8.01 4.87 3.89
C PHE A 272 -7.26 5.33 5.14
N MET A 273 -7.10 6.65 5.31
CA MET A 273 -6.46 7.23 6.48
C MET A 273 -7.44 7.49 7.66
N HIS A 274 -8.69 7.02 7.57
CA HIS A 274 -9.63 7.08 8.69
C HIS A 274 -9.34 5.90 9.63
N PRO A 275 -9.21 6.10 10.95
CA PRO A 275 -8.97 5.00 11.88
C PRO A 275 -10.03 3.90 11.76
N VAL A 276 -9.61 2.67 11.46
CA VAL A 276 -10.47 1.47 11.54
C VAL A 276 -10.54 0.94 12.98
N ALA A 277 -9.46 1.19 13.73
CA ALA A 277 -9.30 0.86 15.14
C ALA A 277 -8.46 1.94 15.84
N CYS A 278 -8.42 1.90 17.15
CA CYS A 278 -7.54 2.72 17.97
C CYS A 278 -7.05 1.93 19.19
N VAL A 279 -5.73 1.95 19.37
CA VAL A 279 -5.03 1.49 20.58
C VAL A 279 -5.12 2.59 21.62
N ILE A 280 -5.66 2.24 22.79
CA ILE A 280 -5.62 3.07 24.00
C ILE A 280 -4.69 2.38 24.99
N ALA A 281 -3.55 3.00 25.30
CA ALA A 281 -2.51 2.39 26.13
C ALA A 281 -2.37 3.08 27.50
N ILE A 282 -2.17 2.26 28.54
CA ILE A 282 -1.74 2.70 29.88
C ILE A 282 -0.54 1.86 30.34
N SER A 283 0.18 2.32 31.35
CA SER A 283 1.29 1.57 31.97
C SER A 283 0.88 0.97 33.31
N SER A 284 1.63 0.00 33.81
CA SER A 284 1.51 -0.49 35.19
C SER A 284 1.86 0.59 36.25
N HIS A 285 2.63 1.62 35.88
CA HIS A 285 2.89 2.81 36.70
C HIS A 285 1.71 3.79 36.81
N THR A 286 0.68 3.67 35.95
CA THR A 286 -0.45 4.61 35.93
C THR A 286 -1.33 4.43 37.19
N PRO A 287 -1.48 5.45 38.07
CA PRO A 287 -1.98 5.25 39.44
C PRO A 287 -3.48 5.00 39.58
N THR A 288 -4.29 5.37 38.58
CA THR A 288 -5.77 5.20 38.58
C THR A 288 -6.25 4.54 37.29
N PRO A 289 -5.72 3.35 36.94
CA PRO A 289 -5.66 2.85 35.56
C PRO A 289 -7.03 2.70 34.89
N LEU A 290 -8.04 2.17 35.60
CA LEU A 290 -9.40 2.02 35.05
C LEU A 290 -10.09 3.37 34.78
N GLU A 291 -9.72 4.43 35.50
CA GLU A 291 -10.27 5.77 35.30
C GLU A 291 -9.50 6.54 34.22
N SER A 292 -8.17 6.42 34.18
CA SER A 292 -7.35 6.89 33.05
C SER A 292 -7.85 6.32 31.73
N LEU A 293 -8.17 5.02 31.66
CA LEU A 293 -8.75 4.38 30.46
C LEU A 293 -10.10 4.98 30.05
N ARG A 294 -10.97 5.33 31.00
CA ARG A 294 -12.25 6.01 30.73
C ARG A 294 -12.03 7.43 30.19
N GLN A 295 -11.07 8.16 30.76
CA GLN A 295 -10.70 9.50 30.30
C GLN A 295 -10.13 9.48 28.88
N LEU A 296 -9.19 8.56 28.58
CA LEU A 296 -8.63 8.39 27.24
C LEU A 296 -9.70 7.99 26.21
N TYR A 297 -10.66 7.14 26.59
CA TYR A 297 -11.84 6.82 25.76
C TYR A 297 -12.75 8.04 25.53
N ALA A 298 -13.02 8.85 26.56
CA ALA A 298 -13.84 10.05 26.46
C ALA A 298 -13.18 11.11 25.56
N HIS A 299 -11.88 11.33 25.71
CA HIS A 299 -11.08 12.25 24.88
C HIS A 299 -11.17 11.88 23.39
N THR A 300 -11.05 10.60 23.06
CA THR A 300 -11.07 10.09 21.67
C THR A 300 -12.47 9.89 21.08
N SER A 301 -13.52 10.13 21.86
CA SER A 301 -14.92 9.93 21.44
C SER A 301 -15.77 11.21 21.48
N GLN A 302 -15.53 12.09 22.45
CA GLN A 302 -16.32 13.32 22.68
C GLN A 302 -15.44 14.57 22.87
N GLY A 303 -14.25 14.42 23.46
CA GLY A 303 -13.31 15.52 23.71
C GLY A 303 -12.38 15.85 22.53
N ASP A 304 -11.27 16.54 22.85
CA ASP A 304 -10.27 17.09 21.94
C ASP A 304 -9.64 16.13 20.92
N LYS A 305 -9.68 14.82 21.18
CA LYS A 305 -9.07 13.78 20.33
C LYS A 305 -10.10 13.07 19.45
N ARG A 306 -11.37 13.52 19.45
CA ARG A 306 -12.40 13.03 18.52
C ARG A 306 -11.96 13.27 17.07
N PRO A 307 -12.27 12.37 16.12
CA PRO A 307 -11.90 12.57 14.73
C PRO A 307 -12.78 13.68 14.08
N PRO A 308 -12.37 14.24 12.93
CA PRO A 308 -13.17 15.24 12.21
C PRO A 308 -14.59 14.77 11.90
N GLN A 309 -15.55 15.71 11.80
CA GLN A 309 -16.99 15.42 11.64
C GLN A 309 -17.39 14.63 10.39
N TRP A 310 -16.51 14.48 9.41
CA TRP A 310 -16.67 13.66 8.20
C TRP A 310 -16.01 12.26 8.30
N VAL A 311 -15.30 11.98 9.40
CA VAL A 311 -14.88 10.63 9.78
C VAL A 311 -16.03 9.98 10.55
N TYR A 312 -16.30 8.71 10.26
CA TYR A 312 -17.31 7.94 10.99
C TYR A 312 -16.85 7.68 12.45
N PRO A 313 -17.61 8.10 13.47
CA PRO A 313 -17.11 8.18 14.85
C PRO A 313 -16.99 6.83 15.57
N GLU A 314 -17.66 5.77 15.08
CA GLU A 314 -17.48 4.41 15.62
C GLU A 314 -16.35 3.68 14.91
N TYR A 315 -15.27 3.42 15.63
CA TYR A 315 -14.14 2.58 15.24
C TYR A 315 -13.75 1.69 16.42
N LEU A 316 -13.09 0.55 16.14
CA LEU A 316 -12.74 -0.42 17.17
C LEU A 316 -11.84 0.23 18.24
N ARG A 317 -12.13 0.01 19.53
CA ARG A 317 -11.20 0.30 20.62
C ARG A 317 -10.46 -0.97 21.00
N TYR A 318 -9.16 -0.87 21.22
CA TYR A 318 -8.33 -1.96 21.70
C TYR A 318 -7.43 -1.44 22.83
N TYR A 319 -7.50 -2.04 24.01
CA TYR A 319 -6.87 -1.50 25.22
C TYR A 319 -5.59 -2.24 25.58
N VAL A 320 -4.48 -1.53 25.75
CA VAL A 320 -3.19 -2.13 26.09
C VAL A 320 -2.77 -1.71 27.49
N LEU A 321 -2.46 -2.71 28.32
CA LEU A 321 -1.69 -2.49 29.55
C LEU A 321 -0.23 -2.82 29.25
N VAL A 322 0.63 -1.82 29.33
CA VAL A 322 2.08 -1.96 29.21
C VAL A 322 2.64 -2.28 30.60
N HIS A 323 3.13 -3.49 30.79
CA HIS A 323 3.77 -3.93 32.02
C HIS A 323 5.28 -3.70 31.98
N ASP A 324 5.81 -3.04 33.01
CA ASP A 324 7.24 -2.85 33.23
C ASP A 324 7.85 -4.09 33.90
N GLU A 325 8.48 -4.92 33.09
CA GLU A 325 9.07 -6.21 33.48
C GLU A 325 10.27 -6.06 34.46
N ASP A 326 10.93 -4.89 34.49
CA ASP A 326 12.12 -4.67 35.34
C ASP A 326 11.73 -4.15 36.75
N LYS A 327 10.51 -3.65 36.95
CA LYS A 327 10.15 -2.83 38.13
C LYS A 327 8.84 -3.20 38.81
N ASP A 328 7.86 -3.73 38.07
CA ASP A 328 6.51 -3.96 38.58
C ASP A 328 6.20 -5.43 38.81
N ASP A 329 5.15 -5.71 39.60
CA ASP A 329 4.68 -7.06 39.86
C ASP A 329 3.74 -7.55 38.73
N ILE A 330 4.18 -8.59 38.02
CA ILE A 330 3.40 -9.25 36.97
C ILE A 330 2.07 -9.82 37.49
N THR A 331 1.98 -10.23 38.75
CA THR A 331 0.74 -10.77 39.34
C THR A 331 -0.30 -9.66 39.55
N GLN A 332 0.13 -8.49 40.01
CA GLN A 332 -0.73 -7.30 40.13
C GLN A 332 -1.16 -6.78 38.76
N SER A 333 -0.24 -6.75 37.80
CA SER A 333 -0.52 -6.35 36.41
C SER A 333 -1.47 -7.32 35.72
N THR A 334 -1.36 -8.63 35.98
CA THR A 334 -2.30 -9.65 35.51
C THR A 334 -3.68 -9.48 36.15
N ALA A 335 -3.77 -9.20 37.45
CA ALA A 335 -5.03 -8.94 38.15
C ALA A 335 -5.72 -7.66 37.64
N LEU A 336 -4.95 -6.60 37.32
CA LEU A 336 -5.45 -5.39 36.68
C LEU A 336 -5.96 -5.67 35.25
N PHE A 337 -5.21 -6.44 34.45
CA PHE A 337 -5.64 -6.86 33.11
C PHE A 337 -6.95 -7.68 33.15
N ASP A 338 -7.12 -8.50 34.17
CA ASP A 338 -8.37 -9.22 34.45
C ASP A 338 -9.54 -8.30 34.80
N GLN A 339 -9.29 -7.20 35.52
CA GLN A 339 -10.29 -6.16 35.75
C GLN A 339 -10.59 -5.36 34.47
N MET A 340 -9.59 -5.08 33.63
CA MET A 340 -9.78 -4.41 32.34
C MET A 340 -10.68 -5.24 31.41
N LYS A 341 -10.43 -6.55 31.26
CA LYS A 341 -11.28 -7.47 30.48
C LYS A 341 -12.75 -7.44 30.92
N ARG A 342 -13.01 -7.33 32.24
CA ARG A 342 -14.37 -7.27 32.81
C ARG A 342 -15.07 -5.93 32.56
N HIS A 343 -14.34 -4.82 32.49
CA HIS A 343 -14.90 -3.48 32.31
C HIS A 343 -15.00 -3.03 30.83
N PHE A 344 -14.03 -3.42 30.00
CA PHE A 344 -13.87 -2.92 28.63
C PHE A 344 -14.03 -4.01 27.55
N GLY A 345 -14.17 -5.28 27.95
CA GLY A 345 -14.35 -6.42 27.04
C GLY A 345 -13.04 -7.05 26.57
N LEU A 346 -13.15 -7.97 25.62
CA LEU A 346 -12.05 -8.85 25.18
C LEU A 346 -11.06 -8.21 24.19
N HIS A 347 -11.30 -6.97 23.76
CA HIS A 347 -10.38 -6.24 22.87
C HIS A 347 -9.28 -5.56 23.68
N CYS A 348 -8.40 -6.36 24.28
CA CYS A 348 -7.29 -5.86 25.10
C CYS A 348 -6.11 -6.82 25.18
N HIS A 349 -4.91 -6.28 25.46
CA HIS A 349 -3.66 -7.03 25.58
C HIS A 349 -2.82 -6.59 26.80
N LEU A 350 -2.02 -7.51 27.33
CA LEU A 350 -1.00 -7.25 28.35
C LEU A 350 0.38 -7.30 27.68
N LEU A 351 0.88 -6.13 27.27
CA LEU A 351 2.17 -6.01 26.59
C LEU A 351 3.28 -5.89 27.64
N ARG A 352 4.11 -6.91 27.76
CA ARG A 352 5.27 -6.92 28.69
C ARG A 352 6.48 -6.35 27.97
N LEU A 353 7.16 -5.39 28.58
CA LEU A 353 8.38 -4.75 28.06
C LEU A 353 9.38 -4.54 29.21
N ARG A 354 10.67 -4.67 28.93
CA ARG A 354 11.70 -4.10 29.83
C ARG A 354 11.58 -2.56 29.89
N SER A 355 11.98 -1.98 31.02
CA SER A 355 12.08 -0.53 31.27
C SER A 355 13.37 0.06 30.71
N ASN A 356 14.43 -0.76 30.67
CA ASN A 356 15.77 -0.31 30.31
C ASN A 356 15.92 -0.05 28.80
N GLN A 357 16.80 0.89 28.43
CA GLN A 357 17.26 1.06 27.06
C GLN A 357 18.18 -0.11 26.69
N CYS A 358 18.00 -0.67 25.49
CA CYS A 358 18.87 -1.70 24.94
C CYS A 358 19.99 -1.05 24.13
N VAL A 359 21.21 -1.59 24.25
CA VAL A 359 22.41 -1.17 23.53
C VAL A 359 22.95 -2.33 22.68
N ILE A 360 23.73 -2.00 21.64
CA ILE A 360 24.32 -2.98 20.71
C ILE A 360 25.26 -4.01 21.38
N THR A 361 25.69 -3.75 22.62
CA THR A 361 26.53 -4.65 23.42
C THR A 361 25.73 -5.62 24.30
N ASP A 362 24.39 -5.57 24.31
CA ASP A 362 23.57 -6.53 25.05
C ASP A 362 23.45 -7.84 24.26
N ASP A 363 23.64 -8.99 24.93
CA ASP A 363 23.64 -10.34 24.32
C ASP A 363 22.35 -10.68 23.55
N ASP A 364 21.22 -10.07 23.92
CA ASP A 364 19.91 -10.26 23.30
C ASP A 364 19.36 -9.00 22.58
N SER A 365 20.26 -8.09 22.18
CA SER A 365 19.93 -6.91 21.37
C SER A 365 19.48 -7.28 19.94
N THR A 366 18.54 -6.50 19.40
CA THR A 366 18.02 -6.66 18.04
C THR A 366 17.74 -5.28 17.44
N GLN A 367 18.30 -5.00 16.26
CA GLN A 367 18.04 -3.76 15.54
C GLN A 367 16.57 -3.68 15.10
N ILE A 368 15.95 -2.52 15.26
CA ILE A 368 14.57 -2.29 14.85
C ILE A 368 14.51 -2.02 13.34
N PRO A 369 13.52 -2.55 12.60
CA PRO A 369 13.29 -2.17 11.21
C PRO A 369 13.03 -0.66 11.08
N SER A 370 13.63 -0.02 10.06
CA SER A 370 13.26 1.34 9.65
C SER A 370 11.82 1.39 9.12
N CYS A 371 11.11 2.50 9.31
CA CYS A 371 9.77 2.68 8.74
C CYS A 371 9.84 2.89 7.21
N GLU A 372 9.12 2.06 6.46
CA GLU A 372 8.92 2.23 5.03
C GLU A 372 8.00 3.42 4.73
N TRP A 373 6.96 3.61 5.54
CA TRP A 373 5.85 4.55 5.31
C TRP A 373 6.02 5.86 6.09
N LEU A 374 7.14 6.53 5.84
CA LEU A 374 7.37 7.93 6.17
C LEU A 374 6.71 8.86 5.15
N THR A 375 6.13 9.95 5.63
CA THR A 375 5.76 11.11 4.82
C THR A 375 7.01 11.86 4.34
N PRO A 376 6.93 12.71 3.30
CA PRO A 376 8.09 13.46 2.81
C PRO A 376 8.76 14.34 3.88
N SER A 377 7.97 14.94 4.77
CA SER A 377 8.46 15.81 5.84
C SER A 377 9.22 15.03 6.93
N GLU A 378 8.80 13.79 7.21
CA GLU A 378 9.48 12.89 8.15
C GLU A 378 10.83 12.43 7.58
N ASP A 379 10.89 12.00 6.31
CA ASP A 379 12.13 11.56 5.64
C ASP A 379 13.18 12.70 5.59
N ILE A 380 12.78 13.92 5.22
CA ILE A 380 13.67 15.10 5.26
C ILE A 380 14.23 15.36 6.66
N SER A 381 13.45 15.05 7.71
CA SER A 381 13.85 15.24 9.11
C SER A 381 14.79 14.13 9.59
N GLU A 382 14.47 12.87 9.30
CA GLU A 382 15.30 11.71 9.65
C GLU A 382 16.68 11.77 8.98
N LEU A 383 16.75 12.15 7.69
CA LEU A 383 18.03 12.38 6.99
C LEU A 383 18.84 13.52 7.65
N GLY A 384 18.17 14.57 8.13
CA GLY A 384 18.82 15.67 8.84
C GLY A 384 19.39 15.27 10.20
N GLU A 385 18.70 14.41 10.94
CA GLU A 385 19.26 13.82 12.17
C GLU A 385 20.40 12.84 11.85
N GLN A 386 20.27 12.00 10.82
CA GLN A 386 21.29 11.03 10.41
C GLN A 386 22.61 11.68 9.97
N GLU A 387 22.56 12.73 9.13
CA GLU A 387 23.76 13.50 8.77
C GLU A 387 24.50 14.02 10.02
N SER A 388 23.76 14.54 11.01
CA SER A 388 24.35 15.04 12.27
C SER A 388 24.89 13.96 13.22
N LEU A 389 24.51 12.69 13.02
CA LEU A 389 25.02 11.54 13.79
C LEU A 389 26.24 10.89 13.14
N ILE A 390 26.34 10.95 11.81
CA ILE A 390 27.53 10.50 11.06
C ILE A 390 28.75 11.37 11.43
N ASP A 391 28.56 12.69 11.58
CA ASP A 391 29.56 13.64 12.10
C ASP A 391 30.04 13.31 13.55
N LEU A 392 29.39 12.38 14.25
CA LEU A 392 29.67 11.98 15.63
C LEU A 392 30.09 10.50 15.78
N GLU A 393 30.50 9.84 14.69
CA GLU A 393 30.97 8.45 14.62
C GLU A 393 30.02 7.41 15.29
N THR A 394 28.74 7.76 15.45
CA THR A 394 27.77 6.95 16.21
C THR A 394 26.86 6.20 15.23
N GLU A 395 26.97 4.86 15.20
CA GLU A 395 26.12 4.01 14.34
C GLU A 395 24.64 4.14 14.72
N GLY A 396 23.90 4.95 13.96
CA GLY A 396 22.55 5.45 14.29
C GLY A 396 21.39 4.45 14.21
N GLY A 397 21.60 3.21 14.67
CA GLY A 397 20.54 2.20 14.79
C GLY A 397 19.86 2.22 16.16
N THR A 398 18.53 2.21 16.19
CA THR A 398 17.78 1.96 17.43
C THR A 398 17.68 0.44 17.67
N TYR A 399 17.95 0.01 18.91
CA TYR A 399 17.92 -1.39 19.33
C TYR A 399 16.84 -1.66 20.38
N LEU A 400 16.30 -2.88 20.38
CA LEU A 400 15.42 -3.43 21.41
C LEU A 400 15.86 -4.85 21.74
N PHE A 401 15.55 -5.29 22.96
CA PHE A 401 15.71 -6.68 23.35
C PHE A 401 14.80 -7.61 22.54
N GLU A 402 15.27 -8.82 22.21
CA GLU A 402 14.48 -9.82 21.46
C GLU A 402 13.14 -10.15 22.16
N SER A 403 13.11 -10.13 23.50
CA SER A 403 11.89 -10.30 24.30
C SER A 403 10.80 -9.30 23.93
N ASP A 404 11.19 -8.04 23.81
CA ASP A 404 10.29 -6.91 23.60
C ASP A 404 9.82 -6.86 22.15
N VAL A 405 10.76 -7.10 21.22
CA VAL A 405 10.48 -7.28 19.79
C VAL A 405 9.47 -8.41 19.57
N THR A 406 9.61 -9.52 20.30
CA THR A 406 8.70 -10.67 20.22
C THR A 406 7.33 -10.35 20.83
N ALA A 407 7.29 -9.69 21.99
CA ALA A 407 6.05 -9.26 22.64
C ALA A 407 5.25 -8.27 21.76
N ILE A 408 5.91 -7.27 21.16
CA ILE A 408 5.28 -6.29 20.26
C ILE A 408 4.73 -6.98 18.99
N LYS A 409 5.52 -7.88 18.37
CA LYS A 409 5.07 -8.68 17.21
C LYS A 409 3.85 -9.56 17.55
N ALA A 410 3.82 -10.16 18.74
CA ALA A 410 2.70 -10.97 19.21
C ALA A 410 1.43 -10.13 19.43
N PHE A 411 1.54 -9.01 20.17
CA PHE A 411 0.46 -8.03 20.40
C PHE A 411 -0.18 -7.57 19.07
N ILE A 412 0.64 -7.10 18.12
CA ILE A 412 0.13 -6.56 16.85
C ILE A 412 -0.53 -7.66 16.02
N ARG A 413 0.05 -8.86 15.98
CA ARG A 413 -0.56 -10.02 15.31
C ARG A 413 -1.91 -10.38 15.91
N GLU A 414 -2.02 -10.42 17.24
CA GLU A 414 -3.26 -10.72 17.95
C GLU A 414 -4.33 -9.66 17.67
N MET A 415 -4.01 -8.39 17.88
CA MET A 415 -4.91 -7.26 17.63
C MET A 415 -5.44 -7.29 16.20
N VAL A 416 -4.56 -7.45 15.20
CA VAL A 416 -4.94 -7.41 13.78
C VAL A 416 -5.78 -8.62 13.39
N ALA A 417 -5.33 -9.84 13.71
CA ALA A 417 -5.98 -11.08 13.29
C ALA A 417 -7.29 -11.38 14.05
N GLN A 418 -7.37 -11.06 15.34
CA GLN A 418 -8.52 -11.42 16.19
C GLN A 418 -9.53 -10.28 16.35
N SER A 419 -9.12 -9.01 16.21
CA SER A 419 -10.00 -7.87 16.45
C SER A 419 -10.20 -6.95 15.24
N VAL A 420 -9.12 -6.44 14.61
CA VAL A 420 -9.24 -5.46 13.51
C VAL A 420 -9.91 -6.07 12.29
N ILE A 421 -9.39 -7.20 11.78
CA ILE A 421 -9.93 -7.82 10.55
C ILE A 421 -11.37 -8.31 10.76
N PRO A 422 -11.73 -9.03 11.84
CA PRO A 422 -13.13 -9.37 12.12
C PRO A 422 -14.05 -8.15 12.29
N HIS A 423 -13.58 -7.03 12.85
CA HIS A 423 -14.38 -5.80 12.88
C HIS A 423 -14.64 -5.25 11.47
N MET A 424 -13.61 -5.22 10.61
CA MET A 424 -13.74 -4.76 9.23
C MET A 424 -14.64 -5.69 8.38
N GLU A 425 -14.47 -7.01 8.49
CA GLU A 425 -15.32 -8.02 7.82
C GLU A 425 -16.81 -7.82 8.19
N ASN A 426 -17.11 -7.69 9.48
CA ASN A 426 -18.47 -7.47 9.97
C ASN A 426 -19.08 -6.15 9.48
N ARG A 427 -18.31 -5.05 9.47
CA ARG A 427 -18.77 -3.75 8.94
C ARG A 427 -19.00 -3.80 7.42
N VAL A 428 -18.14 -4.48 6.67
CA VAL A 428 -18.30 -4.70 5.22
C VAL A 428 -19.58 -5.49 4.92
N ALA A 429 -19.83 -6.58 5.64
CA ALA A 429 -21.07 -7.36 5.50
C ALA A 429 -22.31 -6.49 5.77
N LEU A 430 -22.30 -5.76 6.90
CA LEU A 430 -23.38 -4.89 7.34
C LEU A 430 -23.74 -3.81 6.30
N TRP A 431 -22.75 -3.05 5.82
CA TRP A 431 -23.00 -1.97 4.85
C TRP A 431 -23.34 -2.51 3.45
N ASN A 432 -22.78 -3.66 3.05
CA ASN A 432 -23.13 -4.32 1.80
C ASN A 432 -24.60 -4.78 1.79
N GLU A 433 -25.08 -5.37 2.89
CA GLU A 433 -26.49 -5.72 3.05
C GLU A 433 -27.39 -4.47 3.12
N GLN A 434 -27.11 -3.55 4.03
CA GLN A 434 -28.03 -2.45 4.36
C GLN A 434 -28.11 -1.36 3.29
N VAL A 435 -27.01 -1.05 2.58
CA VAL A 435 -26.94 0.07 1.63
C VAL A 435 -26.72 -0.41 0.20
N ALA A 436 -25.67 -1.22 -0.03
CA ALA A 436 -25.25 -1.53 -1.39
C ALA A 436 -26.20 -2.52 -2.11
N SER A 437 -26.71 -3.54 -1.42
CA SER A 437 -27.67 -4.50 -1.99
C SER A 437 -28.95 -3.80 -2.48
N ARG A 438 -29.48 -2.88 -1.68
CA ARG A 438 -30.69 -2.10 -1.96
C ARG A 438 -30.53 -1.22 -3.20
N ARG A 439 -29.34 -0.63 -3.40
CA ARG A 439 -29.02 0.19 -4.59
C ARG A 439 -28.69 -0.64 -5.84
N ARG A 440 -28.09 -1.84 -5.68
CA ARG A 440 -27.81 -2.77 -6.80
C ARG A 440 -29.05 -3.49 -7.33
N GLY A 441 -30.05 -3.73 -6.47
CA GLY A 441 -31.33 -4.34 -6.85
C GLY A 441 -32.13 -3.51 -7.86
N LEU A 442 -33.07 -4.15 -8.56
CA LEU A 442 -33.86 -3.54 -9.65
C LEU A 442 -34.51 -2.20 -9.23
N SER A 443 -35.13 -2.16 -8.05
CA SER A 443 -35.76 -0.94 -7.51
C SER A 443 -34.76 0.21 -7.28
N GLY A 444 -33.55 -0.08 -6.78
CA GLY A 444 -32.52 0.92 -6.50
C GLY A 444 -32.01 1.63 -7.76
N ARG A 445 -31.88 0.89 -8.87
CA ARG A 445 -31.45 1.47 -10.17
C ARG A 445 -32.47 2.49 -10.69
N PHE A 446 -33.77 2.28 -10.48
CA PHE A 446 -34.81 3.26 -10.80
C PHE A 446 -34.83 4.45 -9.83
N MET A 447 -34.51 4.26 -8.54
CA MET A 447 -34.49 5.34 -7.53
C MET A 447 -33.29 6.30 -7.68
N SER A 448 -32.17 5.86 -8.27
CA SER A 448 -31.10 6.78 -8.70
C SER A 448 -31.50 7.54 -9.98
N MET A 449 -32.14 6.87 -10.94
CA MET A 449 -32.62 7.52 -12.17
C MET A 449 -33.78 8.51 -11.94
N SER A 450 -34.66 8.29 -10.97
CA SER A 450 -35.75 9.23 -10.68
C SER A 450 -35.23 10.58 -10.16
N ARG A 451 -34.19 10.60 -9.31
CA ARG A 451 -33.51 11.85 -8.90
C ARG A 451 -32.95 12.61 -10.12
N ARG A 452 -32.42 11.91 -11.13
CA ARG A 452 -31.90 12.52 -12.36
C ARG A 452 -32.98 13.10 -13.29
N TRP A 453 -34.24 12.70 -13.16
CA TRP A 453 -35.36 13.20 -13.99
C TRP A 453 -36.34 14.11 -13.24
N ALA A 454 -36.37 14.08 -11.91
CA ALA A 454 -37.22 14.92 -11.07
C ALA A 454 -36.89 16.43 -11.12
N GLY A 455 -35.85 16.83 -11.86
CA GLY A 455 -35.57 18.23 -12.19
C GLY A 455 -36.64 18.91 -13.06
N PHE A 456 -37.56 18.15 -13.67
CA PHE A 456 -38.65 18.68 -14.49
C PHE A 456 -40.03 18.34 -13.91
N GLY A 457 -40.48 19.14 -12.94
CA GLY A 457 -41.90 19.30 -12.60
C GLY A 457 -42.47 18.40 -11.50
N ALA A 458 -42.25 18.74 -10.23
CA ALA A 458 -42.97 18.19 -9.07
C ALA A 458 -43.33 19.29 -8.06
N ASN A 459 -44.35 20.11 -8.36
CA ASN A 459 -44.67 21.32 -7.59
C ASN A 459 -45.66 21.06 -6.43
N THR A 460 -45.26 20.26 -5.43
CA THR A 460 -46.09 19.92 -4.26
C THR A 460 -45.72 20.74 -3.01
N ARG A 461 -46.39 21.91 -2.95
CA ARG A 461 -46.54 22.86 -1.85
C ARG A 461 -46.38 22.27 -0.43
N SER A 462 -45.36 22.71 0.30
CA SER A 462 -45.40 22.88 1.77
C SER A 462 -44.51 24.07 2.14
N SER A 463 -44.95 24.92 3.08
CA SER A 463 -44.39 26.25 3.31
C SER A 463 -43.81 26.41 4.72
N GLY A 464 -42.52 26.72 4.79
CA GLY A 464 -41.79 27.08 6.01
C GLY A 464 -40.33 27.32 5.62
N GLY A 465 -39.89 28.58 5.60
CA GLY A 465 -38.68 28.97 4.86
C GLY A 465 -37.51 29.40 5.74
N SER A 466 -36.30 29.18 5.20
CA SER A 466 -35.24 30.20 5.18
C SER A 466 -34.33 29.94 3.97
N TYR A 467 -33.38 30.85 3.71
CA TYR A 467 -32.68 30.95 2.42
C TYR A 467 -31.46 30.03 2.33
N GLY A 468 -31.44 29.16 1.31
CA GLY A 468 -30.29 28.30 0.97
C GLY A 468 -30.63 27.35 -0.19
N SER A 469 -30.15 27.65 -1.40
CA SER A 469 -30.46 26.87 -2.62
C SER A 469 -29.42 25.76 -2.85
N GLY A 470 -29.84 24.49 -3.01
CA GLY A 470 -28.87 23.38 -2.99
C GLY A 470 -29.22 22.00 -3.59
N SER A 471 -30.43 21.76 -4.13
CA SER A 471 -30.86 20.43 -4.64
C SER A 471 -31.01 19.31 -3.59
N GLY A 472 -31.60 18.18 -3.98
CA GLY A 472 -31.83 17.00 -3.14
C GLY A 472 -30.60 16.10 -2.99
N SER A 473 -29.49 16.67 -2.54
CA SER A 473 -28.20 15.99 -2.31
C SER A 473 -27.89 15.86 -0.82
N ASN A 474 -27.09 14.85 -0.46
CA ASN A 474 -26.52 14.66 0.88
C ASN A 474 -25.14 15.32 1.05
N TYR A 475 -24.62 16.00 0.02
CA TYR A 475 -23.33 16.68 0.02
C TYR A 475 -23.46 18.10 0.58
N ASP A 476 -22.72 18.40 1.65
CA ASP A 476 -22.56 19.79 2.09
C ASP A 476 -21.50 20.46 1.20
N SER A 477 -21.95 21.31 0.27
CA SER A 477 -21.09 22.02 -0.67
C SER A 477 -20.40 23.26 -0.06
N LEU A 478 -20.83 23.71 1.13
CA LEU A 478 -20.17 24.79 1.88
C LEU A 478 -19.04 24.25 2.75
N GLN A 479 -19.24 23.08 3.37
CA GLN A 479 -18.24 22.41 4.20
C GLN A 479 -17.37 21.39 3.43
N GLY A 480 -17.76 21.00 2.22
CA GLY A 480 -16.98 20.17 1.30
C GLY A 480 -17.01 18.66 1.57
N PHE A 481 -18.04 18.14 2.27
CA PHE A 481 -18.10 16.72 2.64
C PHE A 481 -19.52 16.13 2.69
N TYR A 482 -19.60 14.80 2.64
CA TYR A 482 -20.79 14.02 2.99
C TYR A 482 -20.76 13.63 4.47
N LYS A 483 -21.88 13.74 5.19
CA LYS A 483 -21.94 13.31 6.60
C LYS A 483 -21.73 11.78 6.71
N PRO A 484 -21.09 11.25 7.77
CA PRO A 484 -20.63 9.85 7.79
C PRO A 484 -21.75 8.78 7.80
N ASP A 485 -22.96 9.18 8.16
CA ASP A 485 -24.19 8.38 8.18
C ASP A 485 -24.91 8.33 6.82
N THR A 486 -24.53 9.20 5.87
CA THR A 486 -25.15 9.23 4.54
C THR A 486 -24.80 7.97 3.74
N PRO A 487 -25.73 7.44 2.93
CA PRO A 487 -25.46 6.25 2.13
C PRO A 487 -24.33 6.45 1.12
N GLU A 488 -24.10 7.69 0.65
CA GLU A 488 -22.97 8.07 -0.20
C GLU A 488 -21.61 7.96 0.53
N ALA A 489 -21.54 8.34 1.82
CA ALA A 489 -20.34 8.15 2.64
C ALA A 489 -20.14 6.69 3.05
N ILE A 490 -21.22 5.99 3.41
CA ILE A 490 -21.17 4.55 3.76
C ILE A 490 -20.70 3.71 2.56
N LEU A 491 -21.12 4.04 1.34
CA LEU A 491 -20.61 3.38 0.13
C LEU A 491 -19.11 3.64 -0.12
N ARG A 492 -18.60 4.85 0.17
CA ARG A 492 -17.15 5.11 0.13
C ARG A 492 -16.42 4.19 1.12
N LYS A 493 -16.84 4.21 2.38
CA LYS A 493 -16.20 3.43 3.45
C LYS A 493 -16.29 1.92 3.21
N LEU A 494 -17.40 1.43 2.63
CA LEU A 494 -17.54 0.04 2.18
C LEU A 494 -16.56 -0.32 1.06
N GLY A 495 -16.40 0.55 0.05
CA GLY A 495 -15.43 0.35 -1.03
C GLY A 495 -13.99 0.31 -0.51
N ASP A 496 -13.65 1.27 0.35
CA ASP A 496 -12.31 1.40 0.94
C ASP A 496 -12.00 0.24 1.92
N PHE A 497 -12.96 -0.19 2.75
CA PHE A 497 -12.80 -1.38 3.60
C PHE A 497 -12.67 -2.67 2.77
N ALA A 498 -13.46 -2.84 1.70
CA ALA A 498 -13.31 -3.99 0.81
C ALA A 498 -11.94 -3.99 0.09
N PHE A 499 -11.41 -2.81 -0.24
CA PHE A 499 -10.07 -2.65 -0.80
C PHE A 499 -8.99 -3.04 0.21
N MET A 500 -9.08 -2.55 1.45
CA MET A 500 -8.18 -2.90 2.56
C MET A 500 -8.18 -4.41 2.86
N LEU A 501 -9.35 -5.06 2.81
CA LEU A 501 -9.50 -6.52 2.95
C LEU A 501 -9.19 -7.30 1.67
N ARG A 502 -8.66 -6.65 0.62
CA ARG A 502 -8.25 -7.24 -0.67
C ARG A 502 -9.40 -7.90 -1.46
N ASP A 503 -10.66 -7.59 -1.15
CA ASP A 503 -11.82 -7.90 -2.01
C ASP A 503 -11.96 -6.85 -3.11
N TRP A 504 -11.06 -6.95 -4.08
CA TRP A 504 -10.99 -6.08 -5.25
C TRP A 504 -12.29 -6.03 -6.07
N LYS A 505 -13.12 -7.09 -5.99
CA LYS A 505 -14.37 -7.23 -6.74
C LYS A 505 -15.51 -6.46 -6.07
N LEU A 506 -15.66 -6.58 -4.75
CA LEU A 506 -16.61 -5.74 -4.02
C LEU A 506 -16.18 -4.27 -4.05
N ALA A 507 -14.88 -3.97 -3.90
CA ALA A 507 -14.37 -2.61 -3.98
C ALA A 507 -14.73 -1.94 -5.33
N SER A 508 -14.29 -2.53 -6.46
CA SER A 508 -14.59 -2.06 -7.83
C SER A 508 -16.08 -1.84 -8.05
N SER A 509 -16.92 -2.82 -7.72
CA SER A 509 -18.39 -2.74 -7.89
C SER A 509 -19.10 -1.83 -6.89
N THR A 510 -18.39 -1.26 -5.90
CA THR A 510 -18.91 -0.26 -4.96
C THR A 510 -18.53 1.15 -5.40
N TYR A 511 -17.30 1.37 -5.86
CA TYR A 511 -16.90 2.64 -6.48
C TYR A 511 -17.69 2.93 -7.77
N ASP A 512 -17.89 1.91 -8.62
CA ASP A 512 -18.69 2.01 -9.84
C ASP A 512 -20.14 2.45 -9.57
N LEU A 513 -20.70 2.00 -8.44
CA LEU A 513 -22.06 2.33 -7.99
C LEU A 513 -22.17 3.78 -7.52
N VAL A 514 -21.23 4.27 -6.70
CA VAL A 514 -21.35 5.56 -6.00
C VAL A 514 -20.81 6.76 -6.80
N LYS A 515 -19.84 6.55 -7.71
CA LYS A 515 -19.25 7.64 -8.52
C LYS A 515 -20.28 8.44 -9.33
N GLY A 516 -21.41 7.81 -9.68
CA GLY A 516 -22.51 8.43 -10.42
C GLY A 516 -23.45 9.29 -9.57
N ASP A 517 -23.46 9.12 -8.25
CA ASP A 517 -24.10 10.02 -7.29
C ASP A 517 -23.18 11.26 -7.06
N TYR A 518 -21.87 11.06 -6.82
CA TYR A 518 -20.90 12.16 -6.65
C TYR A 518 -20.86 13.16 -7.82
N GLY A 519 -20.92 12.66 -9.06
CA GLY A 519 -20.96 13.52 -10.25
C GLY A 519 -22.29 14.24 -10.48
N HIS A 520 -23.40 13.71 -9.96
CA HIS A 520 -24.68 14.43 -9.92
C HIS A 520 -24.64 15.58 -8.90
N ASP A 521 -24.07 15.30 -7.74
CA ASP A 521 -23.95 16.23 -6.61
C ASP A 521 -22.83 17.28 -6.80
N LYS A 522 -22.05 17.18 -7.89
CA LYS A 522 -20.88 18.01 -8.21
C LYS A 522 -19.77 17.93 -7.14
N ALA A 523 -19.70 16.83 -6.41
CA ALA A 523 -18.68 16.54 -5.41
C ALA A 523 -17.38 16.07 -6.10
N TRP A 524 -16.74 16.94 -6.89
CA TRP A 524 -15.69 16.56 -7.86
C TRP A 524 -14.53 15.76 -7.27
N ARG A 525 -14.09 16.06 -6.04
CA ARG A 525 -12.99 15.33 -5.38
C ARG A 525 -13.42 13.90 -4.96
N TYR A 526 -14.65 13.72 -4.50
CA TYR A 526 -15.25 12.40 -4.26
C TYR A 526 -15.43 11.63 -5.58
N GLN A 527 -15.90 12.31 -6.64
CA GLN A 527 -16.01 11.70 -7.96
C GLN A 527 -14.65 11.23 -8.48
N ALA A 528 -13.61 12.06 -8.38
CA ALA A 528 -12.26 11.75 -8.82
C ALA A 528 -11.70 10.50 -8.13
N GLY A 529 -11.67 10.51 -6.79
CA GLY A 529 -11.19 9.36 -5.99
C GLY A 529 -12.03 8.10 -6.16
N ALA A 530 -13.30 8.20 -6.52
CA ALA A 530 -14.13 7.04 -6.88
C ALA A 530 -13.82 6.51 -8.29
N HIS A 531 -13.47 7.36 -9.25
CA HIS A 531 -13.02 6.90 -10.58
C HIS A 531 -11.63 6.25 -10.50
N GLU A 532 -10.72 6.88 -9.74
CA GLU A 532 -9.38 6.35 -9.42
C GLU A 532 -9.49 4.95 -8.79
N MET A 533 -10.13 4.81 -7.62
CA MET A 533 -10.16 3.52 -6.94
C MET A 533 -11.01 2.47 -7.67
N CYS A 534 -11.97 2.88 -8.51
CA CYS A 534 -12.63 1.98 -9.47
C CYS A 534 -11.65 1.41 -10.50
N ALA A 535 -10.72 2.21 -11.04
CA ALA A 535 -9.68 1.74 -11.95
C ALA A 535 -8.66 0.85 -11.23
N VAL A 536 -8.11 1.32 -10.10
CA VAL A 536 -7.09 0.63 -9.30
C VAL A 536 -7.58 -0.75 -8.84
N SER A 537 -8.77 -0.84 -8.24
CA SER A 537 -9.34 -2.13 -7.80
C SER A 537 -9.65 -3.08 -8.97
N THR A 538 -10.08 -2.56 -10.12
CA THR A 538 -10.30 -3.37 -11.33
C THR A 538 -8.97 -3.91 -11.88
N LEU A 539 -7.91 -3.09 -11.88
CA LEU A 539 -6.56 -3.51 -12.27
C LEU A 539 -5.89 -4.44 -11.25
N LEU A 540 -6.23 -4.35 -9.95
CA LEU A 540 -5.73 -5.27 -8.93
C LEU A 540 -6.40 -6.66 -8.97
N ASN A 541 -7.70 -6.75 -9.29
CA ASN A 541 -8.45 -8.01 -9.34
C ASN A 541 -7.86 -9.01 -10.37
N PRO A 542 -7.22 -10.12 -9.96
CA PRO A 542 -6.55 -11.03 -10.92
C PRO A 542 -7.48 -11.60 -12.00
N MET A 543 -8.76 -11.81 -11.65
CA MET A 543 -9.77 -12.35 -12.57
C MET A 543 -10.35 -11.30 -13.55
N ALA A 544 -9.91 -10.05 -13.49
CA ALA A 544 -10.33 -9.03 -14.45
C ALA A 544 -9.70 -9.30 -15.83
N SER A 545 -10.55 -9.65 -16.80
CA SER A 545 -10.19 -9.82 -18.21
C SER A 545 -9.57 -8.55 -18.81
N THR A 546 -8.48 -8.73 -19.56
CA THR A 546 -7.72 -7.71 -20.30
C THR A 546 -8.30 -7.39 -21.69
N ALA A 547 -9.54 -7.78 -21.98
CA ALA A 547 -10.19 -7.49 -23.26
C ALA A 547 -10.24 -5.97 -23.55
N LYS A 548 -10.07 -5.59 -24.82
CA LYS A 548 -9.90 -4.18 -25.26
C LYS A 548 -10.94 -3.22 -24.66
N THR A 549 -12.22 -3.58 -24.69
CA THR A 549 -13.33 -2.79 -24.13
C THR A 549 -13.23 -2.52 -22.63
N LYS A 550 -12.54 -3.38 -21.87
CA LYS A 550 -12.26 -3.14 -20.44
C LYS A 550 -11.07 -2.22 -20.24
N LEU A 551 -10.06 -2.26 -21.10
CA LEU A 551 -8.97 -1.29 -21.10
C LEU A 551 -9.48 0.11 -21.50
N GLU A 552 -10.37 0.19 -22.50
CA GLU A 552 -11.04 1.45 -22.89
C GLU A 552 -11.86 2.05 -21.73
N ALA A 553 -12.56 1.22 -20.96
CA ALA A 553 -13.27 1.66 -19.76
C ALA A 553 -12.32 2.13 -18.64
N ILE A 554 -11.15 1.49 -18.47
CA ILE A 554 -10.13 1.89 -17.49
C ILE A 554 -9.46 3.22 -17.90
N ASP A 555 -9.15 3.40 -19.19
CA ASP A 555 -8.66 4.67 -19.74
C ASP A 555 -9.64 5.82 -19.44
N GLN A 556 -10.95 5.61 -19.63
CA GLN A 556 -11.95 6.63 -19.31
C GLN A 556 -12.02 6.94 -17.80
N LEU A 557 -11.82 5.95 -16.93
CA LEU A 557 -11.76 6.17 -15.48
C LEU A 557 -10.55 7.03 -15.10
N LEU A 558 -9.36 6.71 -15.61
CA LEU A 558 -8.11 7.44 -15.34
C LEU A 558 -8.15 8.87 -15.92
N ASP A 559 -8.71 9.05 -17.12
CA ASP A 559 -8.92 10.37 -17.73
C ASP A 559 -9.87 11.24 -16.89
N THR A 560 -11.02 10.68 -16.51
CA THR A 560 -12.03 11.40 -15.72
C THR A 560 -11.51 11.75 -14.33
N ALA A 561 -10.74 10.86 -13.70
CA ALA A 561 -10.14 11.09 -12.39
C ALA A 561 -9.06 12.17 -12.43
N SER A 562 -8.07 12.04 -13.33
CA SER A 562 -6.97 13.02 -13.47
C SER A 562 -7.47 14.41 -13.87
N TYR A 563 -8.40 14.50 -14.83
CA TYR A 563 -9.06 15.77 -15.18
C TYR A 563 -9.83 16.37 -14.00
N SER A 564 -10.55 15.56 -13.22
CA SER A 564 -11.31 16.05 -12.07
C SER A 564 -10.38 16.56 -10.97
N TYR A 565 -9.32 15.84 -10.63
CA TYR A 565 -8.33 16.30 -9.66
C TYR A 565 -7.64 17.59 -10.11
N LEU A 566 -7.12 17.67 -11.34
CA LEU A 566 -6.44 18.87 -11.84
C LEU A 566 -7.41 20.05 -12.04
N THR A 567 -8.37 19.93 -12.96
CA THR A 567 -9.16 21.05 -13.46
C THR A 567 -10.39 21.39 -12.60
N ARG A 568 -10.79 20.50 -11.66
CA ARG A 568 -11.95 20.73 -10.78
C ARG A 568 -11.58 20.82 -9.30
N CYS A 569 -10.39 20.39 -8.89
CA CYS A 569 -9.97 20.36 -7.49
C CYS A 569 -8.60 21.03 -7.22
N SER A 570 -7.86 21.44 -8.26
CA SER A 570 -6.49 21.98 -8.18
C SER A 570 -5.51 21.04 -7.44
N ASP A 571 -5.69 19.73 -7.63
CA ASP A 571 -5.15 18.67 -6.80
C ASP A 571 -4.10 17.83 -7.57
N ALA A 572 -2.95 18.45 -7.85
CA ALA A 572 -1.90 17.85 -8.67
C ALA A 572 -1.33 16.54 -8.07
N GLN A 573 -1.29 16.43 -6.74
CA GLN A 573 -0.78 15.23 -6.07
C GLN A 573 -1.70 14.01 -6.27
N ASN A 574 -3.02 14.16 -6.10
CA ASN A 574 -3.93 13.04 -6.34
C ASN A 574 -4.10 12.73 -7.84
N ALA A 575 -3.90 13.72 -8.73
CA ALA A 575 -3.77 13.47 -10.15
C ALA A 575 -2.52 12.63 -10.49
N LEU A 576 -1.34 12.98 -9.94
CA LEU A 576 -0.11 12.20 -10.10
C LEU A 576 -0.28 10.78 -9.54
N ARG A 577 -0.84 10.65 -8.32
CA ARG A 577 -1.17 9.35 -7.70
C ARG A 577 -2.05 8.49 -8.60
N THR A 578 -3.14 9.05 -9.11
CA THR A 578 -4.05 8.37 -10.05
C THR A 578 -3.30 7.82 -11.26
N LEU A 579 -2.46 8.65 -11.88
CA LEU A 579 -1.74 8.27 -13.10
C LEU A 579 -0.63 7.25 -12.82
N VAL A 580 0.17 7.43 -11.78
CA VAL A 580 1.25 6.50 -11.39
C VAL A 580 0.70 5.11 -11.03
N LEU A 581 -0.38 5.06 -10.25
CA LEU A 581 -1.09 3.80 -9.95
C LEU A 581 -1.66 3.16 -11.22
N GLY A 582 -2.23 3.96 -12.12
CA GLY A 582 -2.70 3.52 -13.43
C GLY A 582 -1.58 2.90 -14.28
N VAL A 583 -0.43 3.59 -14.40
CA VAL A 583 0.75 3.17 -15.16
C VAL A 583 1.26 1.82 -14.67
N GLU A 584 1.62 1.70 -13.39
CA GLU A 584 2.26 0.48 -12.87
C GLU A 584 1.30 -0.72 -12.89
N LEU A 585 0.03 -0.51 -12.57
CA LEU A 585 -0.95 -1.59 -12.61
C LEU A 585 -1.35 -1.99 -14.04
N LEU A 586 -1.43 -1.07 -15.00
CA LEU A 586 -1.58 -1.41 -16.43
C LEU A 586 -0.35 -2.17 -16.95
N LYS A 587 0.87 -1.74 -16.60
CA LYS A 587 2.11 -2.43 -16.94
C LYS A 587 2.12 -3.86 -16.41
N SER A 588 1.67 -4.08 -15.17
CA SER A 588 1.55 -5.41 -14.55
C SER A 588 0.59 -6.36 -15.28
N ARG A 589 -0.26 -5.86 -16.19
CA ARG A 589 -1.14 -6.69 -17.04
C ARG A 589 -0.53 -7.09 -18.39
N GLY A 590 0.56 -6.45 -18.81
CA GLY A 590 1.26 -6.78 -20.05
C GLY A 590 0.45 -6.57 -21.34
N GLY A 591 0.98 -7.07 -22.46
CA GLY A 591 0.29 -7.13 -23.75
C GLY A 591 -0.20 -5.77 -24.24
N SER A 592 -1.51 -5.64 -24.48
CA SER A 592 -2.12 -4.36 -24.90
C SER A 592 -2.22 -3.32 -23.79
N ALA A 593 -2.13 -3.72 -22.51
CA ALA A 593 -2.13 -2.76 -21.40
C ALA A 593 -0.78 -2.03 -21.28
N SER A 594 0.33 -2.62 -21.74
CA SER A 594 1.66 -2.00 -21.76
C SER A 594 1.74 -0.74 -22.64
N ASP A 595 1.08 -0.72 -23.81
CA ASP A 595 1.00 0.49 -24.65
C ASP A 595 0.17 1.60 -23.96
N ALA A 596 -0.87 1.24 -23.20
CA ALA A 596 -1.69 2.19 -22.42
C ALA A 596 -0.94 2.71 -21.19
N ALA A 597 -0.19 1.87 -20.49
CA ALA A 597 0.71 2.27 -19.41
C ALA A 597 1.73 3.31 -19.88
N ALA A 598 2.38 3.06 -21.02
CA ALA A 598 3.33 4.01 -21.60
C ALA A 598 2.66 5.35 -22.02
N LYS A 599 1.44 5.31 -22.57
CA LYS A 599 0.63 6.51 -22.87
C LYS A 599 0.38 7.34 -21.60
N TRP A 600 -0.01 6.71 -20.49
CA TRP A 600 -0.26 7.42 -19.23
C TRP A 600 1.02 7.95 -18.58
N ALA A 601 2.15 7.22 -18.69
CA ALA A 601 3.44 7.68 -18.21
C ALA A 601 3.97 8.90 -18.99
N ILE A 602 3.82 8.92 -20.32
CA ILE A 602 4.14 10.10 -21.14
C ILE A 602 3.25 11.28 -20.73
N ARG A 603 1.94 11.05 -20.48
CA ARG A 603 1.02 12.11 -20.07
C ARG A 603 1.33 12.73 -18.70
N ILE A 604 2.03 12.02 -17.80
CA ILE A 604 2.58 12.61 -16.55
C ILE A 604 3.65 13.67 -16.89
N LEU A 605 4.52 13.39 -17.86
CA LEU A 605 5.58 14.31 -18.32
C LEU A 605 4.99 15.53 -19.06
N ASP A 606 3.98 15.29 -19.90
CA ASP A 606 3.25 16.34 -20.65
C ASP A 606 2.49 17.29 -19.72
N MET A 607 1.93 16.76 -18.63
CA MET A 607 1.19 17.53 -17.61
C MET A 607 2.10 18.23 -16.58
N GLY A 608 3.42 17.99 -16.62
CA GLY A 608 4.38 18.64 -15.71
C GLY A 608 4.18 18.32 -14.23
N LEU A 609 3.70 17.12 -13.89
CA LEU A 609 3.29 16.75 -12.52
C LEU A 609 4.45 16.35 -11.58
N VAL A 610 5.68 16.37 -12.07
CA VAL A 610 6.91 15.91 -11.39
C VAL A 610 8.06 16.89 -11.70
N GLY A 611 8.97 17.10 -10.75
CA GLY A 611 10.19 17.88 -10.95
C GLY A 611 11.26 17.11 -11.72
N ASP A 612 12.46 17.66 -11.80
CA ASP A 612 13.47 17.17 -12.76
C ASP A 612 13.89 15.72 -12.51
N THR A 613 14.13 15.31 -11.26
CA THR A 613 14.48 13.94 -10.89
C THR A 613 13.30 12.99 -11.13
N GLY A 614 12.09 13.40 -10.75
CA GLY A 614 10.85 12.68 -11.02
C GLY A 614 10.56 12.51 -12.53
N ARG A 615 10.97 13.46 -13.38
CA ARG A 615 10.85 13.35 -14.85
C ARG A 615 11.77 12.28 -15.42
N ILE A 616 12.97 12.09 -14.88
CA ILE A 616 13.88 11.01 -15.30
C ILE A 616 13.29 9.67 -14.88
N LEU A 617 12.88 9.52 -13.61
CA LEU A 617 12.27 8.30 -13.09
C LEU A 617 11.01 7.91 -13.88
N VAL A 618 10.14 8.87 -14.23
CA VAL A 618 8.97 8.61 -15.10
C VAL A 618 9.39 8.21 -16.52
N SER A 619 10.49 8.75 -17.05
CA SER A 619 11.04 8.35 -18.36
C SER A 619 11.58 6.90 -18.35
N GLU A 620 12.24 6.47 -17.27
CA GLU A 620 12.56 5.06 -17.02
C GLU A 620 11.28 4.19 -17.04
N ARG A 621 10.16 4.70 -16.50
CA ARG A 621 8.88 3.95 -16.51
C ARG A 621 8.29 3.85 -17.92
N VAL A 622 8.43 4.88 -18.76
CA VAL A 622 8.02 4.80 -20.18
C VAL A 622 8.83 3.72 -20.91
N SER A 623 10.15 3.66 -20.67
CA SER A 623 10.99 2.56 -21.19
C SER A 623 10.50 1.19 -20.71
N ALA A 624 10.38 1.00 -19.40
CA ALA A 624 9.92 -0.26 -18.79
C ALA A 624 8.53 -0.69 -19.28
N CYS A 625 7.63 0.26 -19.54
CA CYS A 625 6.33 -0.04 -20.14
C CYS A 625 6.47 -0.59 -21.57
N TYR A 626 7.28 0.03 -22.43
CA TYR A 626 7.52 -0.50 -23.78
C TYR A 626 8.35 -1.81 -23.80
N ALA A 627 9.26 -2.01 -22.84
CA ALA A 627 10.01 -3.25 -22.67
C ALA A 627 9.10 -4.42 -22.21
N SER A 628 8.12 -4.15 -21.35
CA SER A 628 7.15 -5.15 -20.86
C SER A 628 6.24 -5.76 -21.94
N LYS A 629 6.18 -5.14 -23.13
CA LYS A 629 5.25 -5.57 -24.18
C LYS A 629 5.76 -6.78 -24.94
N THR A 630 5.14 -7.92 -24.67
CA THR A 630 5.31 -9.17 -25.42
C THR A 630 4.81 -9.05 -26.86
N GLY A 631 5.46 -9.78 -27.78
CA GLY A 631 5.10 -9.84 -29.19
C GLY A 631 4.07 -10.94 -29.49
N SER A 632 3.28 -10.74 -30.54
CA SER A 632 2.31 -11.72 -31.02
C SER A 632 2.92 -12.67 -32.05
N GLY A 633 2.71 -13.98 -31.84
CA GLY A 633 3.14 -15.04 -32.76
C GLY A 633 4.66 -15.27 -32.81
N ALA A 634 5.08 -16.25 -33.62
CA ALA A 634 6.49 -16.65 -33.72
C ALA A 634 7.42 -15.51 -34.18
N ALA A 635 6.93 -14.59 -35.02
CA ALA A 635 7.65 -13.41 -35.48
C ALA A 635 7.67 -12.25 -34.45
N LYS A 636 7.19 -12.47 -33.22
CA LYS A 636 7.13 -11.48 -32.11
C LYS A 636 6.51 -10.12 -32.50
N TRP A 637 5.55 -10.09 -33.42
CA TRP A 637 5.08 -8.82 -34.01
C TRP A 637 4.40 -7.95 -32.95
N GLY A 638 4.82 -6.67 -32.85
CA GLY A 638 4.22 -5.68 -31.96
C GLY A 638 5.06 -5.31 -30.74
N ILE A 639 6.20 -5.98 -30.53
CA ILE A 639 7.26 -5.59 -29.57
C ILE A 639 7.68 -4.12 -29.78
N ARG A 640 8.06 -3.44 -28.69
CA ARG A 640 8.47 -2.03 -28.68
C ARG A 640 9.91 -1.79 -28.18
N ARG A 641 10.79 -2.81 -28.17
CA ARG A 641 12.21 -2.73 -27.71
C ARG A 641 12.95 -1.47 -28.19
N ARG A 642 12.93 -1.17 -29.50
CA ARG A 642 13.51 0.08 -30.08
C ARG A 642 13.02 1.37 -29.41
N LYS A 643 11.73 1.42 -29.04
CA LYS A 643 11.15 2.58 -28.34
C LYS A 643 11.50 2.56 -26.86
N ALA A 644 11.54 1.39 -26.22
CA ALA A 644 12.03 1.28 -24.84
C ALA A 644 13.48 1.78 -24.72
N ALA A 645 14.37 1.26 -25.56
CA ALA A 645 15.78 1.65 -25.62
C ALA A 645 15.94 3.17 -25.83
N MET A 646 15.20 3.78 -26.77
CA MET A 646 15.16 5.23 -26.95
C MET A 646 14.80 6.00 -25.66
N TRP A 647 13.84 5.51 -24.86
CA TRP A 647 13.49 6.15 -23.58
C TRP A 647 14.56 5.91 -22.50
N ALA A 648 15.31 4.80 -22.54
CA ALA A 648 16.47 4.58 -21.68
C ALA A 648 17.67 5.48 -22.06
N VAL A 649 17.90 5.74 -23.36
CA VAL A 649 18.86 6.74 -23.86
C VAL A 649 18.50 8.14 -23.35
N LEU A 650 17.22 8.55 -23.42
CA LEU A 650 16.77 9.85 -22.90
C LEU A 650 16.91 9.96 -21.37
N ALA A 651 16.70 8.87 -20.62
CA ALA A 651 17.00 8.83 -19.18
C ALA A 651 18.51 8.95 -18.89
N THR A 652 19.34 8.26 -19.67
CA THR A 652 20.82 8.33 -19.60
C THR A 652 21.31 9.77 -19.78
N GLU A 653 20.86 10.43 -20.85
CA GLU A 653 21.23 11.83 -21.15
C GLU A 653 20.76 12.79 -20.04
N SER A 654 19.64 12.50 -19.39
CA SER A 654 19.08 13.31 -18.32
C SER A 654 19.81 13.12 -16.98
N TRP A 655 20.22 11.89 -16.63
CA TRP A 655 21.04 11.63 -15.45
C TRP A 655 22.44 12.27 -15.55
N LEU A 656 23.05 12.29 -16.75
CA LEU A 656 24.29 13.06 -16.98
C LEU A 656 24.09 14.57 -16.75
N LYS A 657 22.98 15.15 -17.23
CA LYS A 657 22.67 16.58 -17.01
C LYS A 657 22.46 16.94 -15.53
N GLN A 658 22.17 15.96 -14.67
CA GLN A 658 22.13 16.12 -13.20
C GLN A 658 23.48 15.79 -12.51
N GLY A 659 24.54 15.47 -13.25
CA GLY A 659 25.83 15.07 -12.69
C GLY A 659 25.80 13.71 -12.00
N LYS A 660 25.00 12.76 -12.50
CA LYS A 660 24.82 11.41 -11.93
C LYS A 660 25.29 10.31 -12.91
N PRO A 661 26.59 10.25 -13.27
CA PRO A 661 27.09 9.30 -14.26
C PRO A 661 26.86 7.84 -13.87
N ASN A 662 26.85 7.52 -12.57
CA ASN A 662 26.57 6.18 -12.06
C ASN A 662 25.13 5.72 -12.41
N LEU A 663 24.14 6.61 -12.30
CA LEU A 663 22.75 6.32 -12.68
C LEU A 663 22.54 6.35 -14.21
N ALA A 664 23.28 7.23 -14.91
CA ALA A 664 23.32 7.24 -16.37
C ALA A 664 23.88 5.93 -16.94
N CYS A 665 24.95 5.38 -16.37
CA CYS A 665 25.55 4.11 -16.78
C CYS A 665 24.55 2.95 -16.74
N ILE A 666 23.78 2.83 -15.65
CA ILE A 666 22.76 1.77 -15.50
C ILE A 666 21.63 1.94 -16.53
N CYS A 667 21.25 3.18 -16.87
CA CYS A 667 20.29 3.46 -17.93
C CYS A 667 20.85 3.17 -19.34
N LEU A 668 22.17 3.34 -19.54
CA LEU A 668 22.86 3.01 -20.78
C LEU A 668 22.99 1.50 -20.99
N GLU A 669 23.31 0.74 -19.95
CA GLU A 669 23.32 -0.73 -19.97
C GLU A 669 21.94 -1.28 -20.36
N GLU A 670 20.86 -0.72 -19.81
CA GLU A 670 19.49 -1.11 -20.19
C GLU A 670 19.17 -0.72 -21.63
N SER A 671 19.62 0.44 -22.11
CA SER A 671 19.53 0.84 -23.52
C SER A 671 20.25 -0.17 -24.44
N ASP A 672 21.52 -0.46 -24.17
CA ASP A 672 22.37 -1.31 -24.98
C ASP A 672 21.84 -2.75 -25.01
N ARG A 673 21.35 -3.27 -23.88
CA ARG A 673 20.61 -4.53 -23.81
C ARG A 673 19.40 -4.53 -24.73
N LEU A 674 18.52 -3.53 -24.60
CA LEU A 674 17.28 -3.41 -25.38
C LEU A 674 17.52 -3.16 -26.88
N TYR A 675 18.67 -2.63 -27.28
CA TYR A 675 19.09 -2.51 -28.68
C TYR A 675 19.79 -3.78 -29.21
N SER A 676 20.56 -4.51 -28.39
CA SER A 676 21.18 -5.78 -28.77
C SER A 676 20.13 -6.81 -29.22
N ASP A 677 19.07 -6.99 -28.41
CA ASP A 677 17.87 -7.80 -28.74
C ASP A 677 17.20 -7.43 -30.10
N VAL A 678 17.48 -6.25 -30.65
CA VAL A 678 16.93 -5.74 -31.92
C VAL A 678 17.91 -5.92 -33.07
N LEU A 679 19.22 -5.82 -32.80
CA LEU A 679 20.29 -6.08 -33.76
C LEU A 679 20.35 -7.57 -34.11
N ASP A 680 20.19 -8.45 -33.12
CA ASP A 680 20.08 -9.92 -33.29
C ASP A 680 18.90 -10.33 -34.17
N GLU A 681 17.83 -9.52 -34.24
CA GLU A 681 16.71 -9.71 -35.16
C GLU A 681 17.02 -9.21 -36.60
N GLY A 682 18.28 -8.90 -36.91
CA GLY A 682 18.78 -8.50 -38.22
C GLY A 682 18.47 -7.04 -38.61
N LYS A 683 18.19 -6.16 -37.64
CA LYS A 683 17.62 -4.82 -37.90
C LYS A 683 18.58 -3.71 -37.48
N ALA A 684 19.36 -3.20 -38.44
CA ALA A 684 20.28 -2.09 -38.24
C ALA A 684 19.61 -0.82 -37.65
N LEU A 685 20.36 -0.09 -36.84
CA LEU A 685 19.99 1.22 -36.29
C LEU A 685 20.26 2.33 -37.33
N LEU A 686 19.71 3.53 -37.13
CA LEU A 686 20.01 4.68 -37.98
C LEU A 686 21.44 5.18 -37.68
N PRO A 687 22.29 5.49 -38.68
CA PRO A 687 23.69 5.89 -38.44
C PRO A 687 23.86 7.08 -37.49
N GLU A 688 22.96 8.06 -37.58
CA GLU A 688 22.97 9.27 -36.75
C GLU A 688 22.62 8.94 -35.29
N MET A 689 21.71 7.98 -35.08
CA MET A 689 21.33 7.50 -33.75
C MET A 689 22.43 6.61 -33.14
N GLN A 690 23.12 5.81 -33.97
CA GLN A 690 24.29 5.04 -33.55
C GLN A 690 25.40 5.99 -33.09
N GLN A 691 25.74 6.99 -33.90
CA GLN A 691 26.72 8.03 -33.55
C GLN A 691 26.36 8.78 -32.27
N PHE A 692 25.06 9.09 -32.05
CA PHE A 692 24.59 9.70 -30.81
C PHE A 692 24.80 8.79 -29.59
N ILE A 693 24.44 7.51 -29.69
CA ILE A 693 24.60 6.53 -28.60
C ILE A 693 26.09 6.30 -28.29
N ASP A 694 26.95 6.21 -29.31
CA ASP A 694 28.39 6.00 -29.12
C ASP A 694 29.07 7.24 -28.51
N ASN A 695 28.66 8.45 -28.92
CA ASN A 695 29.07 9.69 -28.25
C ASN A 695 28.61 9.72 -26.78
N LEU A 696 27.36 9.33 -26.51
CA LEU A 696 26.80 9.29 -25.16
C LEU A 696 27.55 8.28 -24.27
N ARG A 697 27.88 7.08 -24.79
CA ARG A 697 28.68 6.06 -24.08
C ARG A 697 30.06 6.60 -23.70
N ASN A 698 30.73 7.31 -24.61
CA ASN A 698 32.01 7.95 -24.32
C ASN A 698 31.88 8.99 -23.18
N THR A 699 30.85 9.84 -23.19
CA THR A 699 30.61 10.82 -22.12
C THR A 699 30.33 10.15 -20.78
N VAL A 700 29.43 9.15 -20.73
CA VAL A 700 29.15 8.36 -19.52
C VAL A 700 30.43 7.77 -18.96
N GLN A 701 31.26 7.14 -19.80
CA GLN A 701 32.50 6.50 -19.36
C GLN A 701 33.51 7.51 -18.79
N ILE A 702 33.64 8.70 -19.39
CA ILE A 702 34.54 9.75 -18.91
C ILE A 702 34.10 10.28 -17.55
N GLU A 703 32.81 10.61 -17.40
CA GLU A 703 32.28 11.15 -16.13
C GLU A 703 32.25 10.09 -15.01
N TYR A 704 31.98 8.83 -15.35
CA TYR A 704 32.00 7.70 -14.40
C TYR A 704 33.41 7.39 -13.87
N LEU A 705 34.42 7.35 -14.74
CA LEU A 705 35.81 7.17 -14.29
C LEU A 705 36.30 8.36 -13.46
N GLY A 706 35.87 9.58 -13.81
CA GLY A 706 36.11 10.79 -13.03
C GLY A 706 35.48 10.73 -11.63
N SER A 707 34.24 10.26 -11.50
CA SER A 707 33.55 10.13 -10.20
C SER A 707 34.19 9.08 -9.29
N GLN A 708 34.83 8.05 -9.86
CA GLN A 708 35.62 7.05 -9.10
C GLN A 708 37.03 7.52 -8.71
N GLY A 709 37.41 8.77 -9.00
CA GLY A 709 38.73 9.31 -8.66
C GLY A 709 39.88 8.76 -9.52
N ILE A 710 39.59 8.04 -10.61
CA ILE A 710 40.60 7.51 -11.52
C ILE A 710 41.07 8.63 -12.45
N GLY A 711 42.15 9.29 -12.05
CA GLY A 711 42.68 10.50 -12.71
C GLY A 711 42.97 10.33 -14.21
N SER A 712 42.60 11.34 -14.99
CA SER A 712 42.53 11.34 -16.46
C SER A 712 43.86 11.34 -17.23
N GLU A 713 44.99 11.00 -16.58
CA GLU A 713 46.32 10.95 -17.22
C GLU A 713 46.76 9.54 -17.66
N SER A 714 46.09 8.46 -17.25
CA SER A 714 46.47 7.09 -17.65
C SER A 714 45.73 6.57 -18.89
N LYS A 715 46.25 6.96 -20.07
CA LYS A 715 46.04 6.34 -21.40
C LYS A 715 44.62 6.32 -22.00
N ILE A 716 44.40 7.28 -22.89
CA ILE A 716 43.58 7.07 -24.10
C ILE A 716 44.33 6.07 -25.01
N SER A 717 44.13 4.75 -24.87
CA SER A 717 44.56 3.72 -25.87
C SER A 717 44.19 2.25 -25.56
N SER A 718 42.96 1.96 -25.11
CA SER A 718 42.38 0.61 -25.24
C SER A 718 40.86 0.64 -25.14
N ALA A 719 40.17 0.07 -26.13
CA ALA A 719 38.78 -0.32 -25.94
C ALA A 719 38.75 -1.52 -24.98
N ILE A 720 38.03 -1.40 -23.87
CA ILE A 720 37.77 -2.53 -22.98
C ILE A 720 36.50 -3.20 -23.50
N GLU A 721 36.67 -4.31 -24.22
CA GLU A 721 35.56 -5.23 -24.45
C GLU A 721 35.13 -5.81 -23.10
N PHE A 722 33.84 -5.74 -22.78
CA PHE A 722 33.25 -6.51 -21.69
C PHE A 722 33.18 -7.98 -22.12
N VAL A 723 34.32 -8.68 -21.99
CA VAL A 723 34.41 -10.11 -22.28
C VAL A 723 33.64 -10.89 -21.22
N THR A 724 32.50 -11.46 -21.62
CA THR A 724 31.85 -12.52 -20.86
C THR A 724 32.69 -13.79 -20.93
N GLU A 725 33.24 -14.24 -19.80
CA GLU A 725 34.00 -15.50 -19.73
C GLU A 725 33.07 -16.72 -19.90
N GLU A 726 32.82 -17.14 -21.15
CA GLU A 726 32.46 -18.53 -21.42
C GLU A 726 33.73 -19.41 -21.30
N THR A 727 33.84 -20.14 -20.20
CA THR A 727 34.97 -21.03 -19.89
C THR A 727 34.96 -22.32 -20.74
N SER A 728 35.28 -22.17 -22.03
CA SER A 728 35.43 -23.30 -22.97
C SER A 728 36.85 -23.87 -22.93
N GLU A 729 37.10 -24.84 -22.04
CA GLU A 729 38.38 -25.57 -22.02
C GLU A 729 38.65 -26.30 -23.35
N LYS A 730 39.73 -25.92 -24.04
CA LYS A 730 40.30 -26.67 -25.17
C LYS A 730 41.75 -27.00 -24.90
N LEU A 731 41.97 -28.22 -24.40
CA LEU A 731 43.27 -28.83 -24.22
C LEU A 731 43.87 -29.20 -25.58
N ASP A 732 45.06 -28.66 -25.92
CA ASP A 732 45.64 -28.83 -27.27
C ASP A 732 46.77 -29.88 -27.33
N ASN A 733 46.59 -30.82 -28.26
CA ASN A 733 47.50 -31.78 -28.89
C ASN A 733 48.87 -32.15 -28.29
N HIS A 734 49.15 -33.47 -28.16
CA HIS A 734 50.50 -34.00 -28.44
C HIS A 734 50.58 -35.48 -28.94
N ILE A 735 50.61 -35.66 -30.26
CA ILE A 735 51.54 -36.53 -31.04
C ILE A 735 51.61 -38.08 -30.79
N ARG A 736 51.22 -38.85 -31.83
CA ARG A 736 51.62 -40.24 -32.25
C ARG A 736 51.28 -41.49 -31.40
N ARG A 737 50.56 -42.44 -32.01
CA ARG A 737 51.11 -43.74 -32.51
C ARG A 737 50.16 -44.48 -33.47
N LYS A 738 50.56 -45.67 -33.97
CA LYS A 738 49.99 -46.42 -35.12
C LYS A 738 49.04 -47.57 -34.72
N SER A 739 48.33 -48.10 -35.73
CA SER A 739 47.81 -49.48 -35.89
C SER A 739 46.42 -49.78 -35.28
N LEU A 740 45.67 -50.82 -35.71
CA LEU A 740 45.40 -51.47 -37.03
C LEU A 740 44.29 -52.54 -36.76
N MET A 741 43.50 -52.93 -37.77
CA MET A 741 42.38 -53.92 -37.71
C MET A 741 41.10 -53.44 -36.98
N GLY A 742 39.88 -53.81 -37.39
CA GLY A 742 39.49 -54.49 -38.65
C GLY A 742 38.06 -55.06 -38.66
N GLY A 743 37.31 -54.87 -39.76
CA GLY A 743 35.99 -55.47 -40.02
C GLY A 743 34.79 -54.73 -39.35
N VAL A 744 33.53 -54.87 -39.82
CA VAL A 744 32.96 -55.51 -41.04
C VAL A 744 31.77 -54.65 -41.53
N ASN A 745 31.46 -54.73 -42.83
CA ASN A 745 30.42 -53.99 -43.60
C ASN A 745 29.12 -54.84 -43.72
N PRO A 746 28.06 -54.52 -44.53
CA PRO A 746 27.64 -53.25 -45.20
C PRO A 746 26.09 -52.97 -45.15
N LEU A 747 25.63 -52.06 -46.03
CA LEU A 747 24.26 -51.86 -46.62
C LEU A 747 23.37 -50.77 -45.97
N GLU A 748 22.55 -49.99 -46.72
CA GLU A 748 22.23 -50.00 -48.17
C GLU A 748 22.15 -48.57 -48.78
N ALA A 749 21.81 -48.43 -50.06
CA ALA A 749 22.29 -47.36 -50.95
C ALA A 749 21.25 -46.36 -51.53
N THR A 750 21.77 -45.19 -51.89
CA THR A 750 21.45 -44.22 -52.99
C THR A 750 20.56 -44.71 -54.15
N PRO A 751 19.85 -43.83 -54.94
CA PRO A 751 20.47 -42.63 -55.55
C PRO A 751 19.61 -41.39 -55.88
N VAL A 752 20.29 -40.44 -56.52
CA VAL A 752 19.87 -39.10 -56.99
C VAL A 752 19.44 -39.12 -58.47
N THR A 753 18.55 -38.20 -58.88
CA THR A 753 18.40 -37.79 -60.29
C THR A 753 18.35 -36.27 -60.43
N VAL A 754 18.93 -35.73 -61.52
CA VAL A 754 19.01 -34.29 -61.85
C VAL A 754 18.44 -34.06 -63.25
N THR A 755 17.73 -32.95 -63.46
CA THR A 755 17.44 -32.38 -64.80
C THR A 755 17.48 -30.85 -64.77
N ARG A 756 17.58 -30.23 -65.95
CA ARG A 756 18.11 -28.86 -66.18
C ARG A 756 17.46 -28.24 -67.41
N LEU A 757 17.59 -26.90 -67.59
CA LEU A 757 17.18 -26.09 -68.76
C LEU A 757 15.67 -25.76 -68.81
N LYS A 758 15.17 -24.68 -69.45
CA LYS A 758 15.74 -23.67 -70.39
C LYS A 758 14.91 -22.34 -70.29
N SER A 759 15.52 -21.16 -70.14
CA SER A 759 15.67 -20.05 -71.14
C SER A 759 14.46 -19.12 -71.45
N ASP A 760 14.68 -17.82 -71.25
CA ASP A 760 14.12 -16.62 -71.95
C ASP A 760 12.58 -16.34 -71.85
N ASP A 761 12.04 -15.12 -72.02
CA ASP A 761 12.64 -13.82 -72.43
C ASP A 761 12.03 -12.56 -71.72
N LYS A 762 12.61 -11.37 -71.98
CA LYS A 762 12.36 -10.01 -71.44
C LYS A 762 10.90 -9.48 -71.51
N ARG A 763 10.49 -8.61 -70.55
CA ARG A 763 10.25 -7.13 -70.75
C ARG A 763 9.67 -6.37 -69.52
N HIS A 764 9.59 -5.03 -69.63
CA HIS A 764 9.22 -4.05 -68.60
C HIS A 764 7.72 -3.73 -68.49
N SER A 765 7.28 -3.44 -67.26
CA SER A 765 6.31 -2.40 -66.82
C SER A 765 6.40 -2.38 -65.28
N ILE A 766 6.78 -1.31 -64.56
CA ILE A 766 6.16 0.02 -64.46
C ILE A 766 4.64 -0.07 -64.36
N ASP A 767 4.13 0.05 -63.13
CA ASP A 767 2.95 0.88 -62.86
C ASP A 767 3.03 1.39 -61.40
N ASP A 768 2.59 2.63 -61.18
CA ASP A 768 2.39 3.21 -59.84
C ASP A 768 0.89 3.07 -59.48
N PHE A 769 0.54 3.05 -58.19
CA PHE A 769 -0.43 3.97 -57.55
C PHE A 769 -0.75 3.58 -56.09
N GLU A 770 -1.05 4.63 -55.28
CA GLU A 770 -1.62 4.65 -53.90
C GLU A 770 -0.93 3.83 -52.79
#